data_AF-A0A0V1IUZ7-F1
#
_entry.id   AF-A0A0V1IUZ7-F1
#
_cell.length_a   1.000
_cell.length_b   1.000
_cell.length_c   1.000
_cell.angle_alpha   90.00
_cell.angle_beta   90.00
_cell.angle_gamma   90.00
#
_symmetry.space_group_name_H-M   'P 1'
#
loop_
_entity.id
_entity.type
_entity.pdbx_description
1 polymer ?
#
loop_
_entity_poly.entity_id
_entity_poly.type
_entity_poly.pdbx_seq_one_letter_code
_entity_poly.pdbx_strand_id
1 'polypeptide(L)'
;LFCFSFTMVSLPSLPVSVALSPRVYRILGCNSGSMTLQGTNTYLVGTGRKRVLIDTGEANNFAYLQYLSQTLSETGACICGVLCTHWHADHIGGVSNVARQYSVTNLMKFRRANPEENIKYEELGFEFVQEGQLITVEGATLKVIHTPGHADDHMSLQLLEENAIFSGDCILGDGSTTVFEDLDSYMKSLKKLQSLAPDLIYPGHGSPIHDAAKRIQQYIDHRQRRENQIFNVLSQSKLPLTPMDIVQKIYNETPAILHRAASVNVLQHLEKLQKLGKTKRKDGKWKALAENFAISITAHIFLMVLYPFVALDLLCVSQVLFGDVDSASTGCFGRPMAENSNEPSSLVVLFLEEALYLVVISGCLSLMTSGEFFSHCIASAADFVFRFAVYLHFRRRGWIVKPGLNYGVDYVVYPDAPSNVHSQFMVIIVPHWNGFQELPMTWRDAVSASRISCAVSKNVLLCGVKNFDGDFQKLTLDDLQQCPVQIVCLKQWFARRPFSDKKERKIRFKLAMPCRCLRWAFRIVNWEPSVTEWTRMLRCLQLDDLPRIRRQVFQEDIKATVAGGLMMRKAISVCTGLAWDEITLIRSSTGKPMLAENIQLGYQFSFNLSHHGDYVILATSSSSVCGVDVMKIEYPKLQMNLSEYFKMMSPQFADEEYAALNQQRTDSEKLELFYRYWCLKESYLKAVGFGIRCDLSQIHFIFNSLVVPVGQFEISTKLVFEETQHDEFVFEECHLDPYHAACVCYKDDLLEAECEQHRGKCIPFQLVTMDFVLQDAVPLHHEEAIPVPGLCKAVPISPLDFSYYLFNR
;
A
#
# COMPACT_ATOMS: atom_id res chain seq x y z
N LEU A 1 19.44 22.22 -10.36
CA LEU A 1 19.32 23.64 -10.79
C LEU A 1 18.14 23.71 -11.77
N PHE A 2 16.95 24.18 -11.42
CA PHE A 2 16.39 24.61 -10.12
C PHE A 2 15.28 23.65 -9.70
N CYS A 3 15.04 23.47 -8.40
CA CYS A 3 13.84 22.77 -7.92
C CYS A 3 12.81 23.81 -7.47
N PHE A 4 11.55 23.67 -7.90
CA PHE A 4 10.43 24.29 -7.19
C PHE A 4 10.03 23.37 -6.04
N SER A 5 9.96 23.95 -4.83
CA SER A 5 9.66 23.21 -3.61
C SER A 5 8.16 23.15 -3.38
N PHE A 6 7.60 21.94 -3.42
CA PHE A 6 6.46 21.61 -2.56
C PHE A 6 7.00 21.20 -1.20
N THR A 7 7.20 22.17 -0.30
CA THR A 7 7.30 21.89 1.13
C THR A 7 6.04 21.17 1.56
N MET A 8 6.14 19.94 2.07
CA MET A 8 5.13 19.46 3.01
C MET A 8 5.20 20.38 4.22
N VAL A 9 4.22 21.28 4.33
CA VAL A 9 4.09 22.11 5.52
C VAL A 9 3.56 21.18 6.61
N SER A 10 4.43 20.80 7.54
CA SER A 10 4.04 20.15 8.78
C SER A 10 2.90 20.96 9.41
N LEU A 11 1.69 20.37 9.47
CA LEU A 11 0.54 21.05 10.05
C LEU A 11 0.84 21.32 11.53
N PRO A 12 0.70 22.57 12.01
CA PRO A 12 1.01 22.90 13.39
C PRO A 12 0.12 22.08 14.33
N SER A 13 0.72 21.55 15.39
CA SER A 13 -0.02 20.82 16.43
C SER A 13 -0.96 21.78 17.14
N LEU A 14 -2.26 21.43 17.15
CA LEU A 14 -3.31 22.25 17.73
C LEU A 14 -3.81 21.62 19.04
N PRO A 15 -3.84 22.37 20.17
CA PRO A 15 -4.40 21.86 21.41
C PRO A 15 -5.90 21.59 21.26
N VAL A 16 -6.36 20.47 21.84
CA VAL A 16 -7.70 19.90 21.65
C VAL A 16 -8.80 20.80 22.23
N SER A 17 -8.56 21.44 23.37
CA SER A 17 -9.33 22.58 23.86
C SER A 17 -8.38 23.75 24.15
N VAL A 18 -8.78 24.98 23.83
CA VAL A 18 -7.97 26.19 24.09
C VAL A 18 -8.83 27.46 24.09
N ALA A 19 -8.52 28.39 25.00
CA ALA A 19 -9.01 29.77 24.93
C ALA A 19 -8.19 30.53 23.89
N LEU A 20 -8.83 30.97 22.80
CA LEU A 20 -8.20 31.83 21.78
C LEU A 20 -8.34 33.32 22.13
N SER A 21 -9.42 33.68 22.82
CA SER A 21 -9.67 35.02 23.34
C SER A 21 -10.51 34.95 24.62
N PRO A 22 -10.78 36.07 25.33
CA PRO A 22 -11.73 36.11 26.44
C PRO A 22 -13.17 35.72 26.06
N ARG A 23 -13.50 35.69 24.75
CA ARG A 23 -14.82 35.32 24.22
C ARG A 23 -14.85 33.98 23.51
N VAL A 24 -13.72 33.53 22.95
CA VAL A 24 -13.67 32.41 22.01
C VAL A 24 -12.84 31.27 22.59
N TYR A 25 -13.53 30.18 22.93
CA TYR A 25 -12.91 28.89 23.20
C TYR A 25 -13.06 28.01 21.96
N ARG A 26 -11.99 27.32 21.56
CA ARG A 26 -12.02 26.33 20.48
C ARG A 26 -11.90 24.93 21.06
N ILE A 27 -12.73 24.01 20.57
CA ILE A 27 -12.63 22.58 20.80
C ILE A 27 -12.42 21.90 19.43
N LEU A 28 -11.48 20.95 19.32
CA LEU A 28 -11.32 20.15 18.12
C LEU A 28 -12.31 18.98 18.11
N GLY A 29 -12.97 18.75 16.97
CA GLY A 29 -13.92 17.66 16.71
C GLY A 29 -13.32 16.24 16.74
N CYS A 30 -12.05 16.09 17.14
CA CYS A 30 -11.32 14.82 17.22
C CYS A 30 -11.41 13.94 15.94
N ASN A 31 -11.43 14.58 14.78
CA ASN A 31 -11.68 13.98 13.47
C ASN A 31 -10.64 14.42 12.40
N SER A 32 -9.35 14.32 12.73
CA SER A 32 -8.25 14.69 11.83
C SER A 32 -8.26 13.89 10.52
N GLY A 33 -7.96 14.54 9.40
CA GLY A 33 -7.99 13.91 8.08
C GLY A 33 -7.57 14.84 6.94
N SER A 34 -7.69 14.38 5.69
CA SER A 34 -7.19 15.12 4.51
C SER A 34 -7.93 16.40 4.17
N MET A 35 -9.22 16.49 4.53
CA MET A 35 -10.06 17.70 4.38
C MET A 35 -10.11 18.48 5.69
N THR A 36 -10.35 17.75 6.79
CA THR A 36 -10.54 18.29 8.15
C THR A 36 -9.25 18.77 8.83
N LEU A 37 -8.09 18.57 8.19
CA LEU A 37 -6.76 18.90 8.73
C LEU A 37 -6.54 18.27 10.12
N GLN A 38 -6.28 19.07 11.16
CA GLN A 38 -6.16 18.62 12.55
C GLN A 38 -7.50 18.18 13.18
N GLY A 39 -8.63 18.47 12.53
CA GLY A 39 -10.02 18.24 12.98
C GLY A 39 -10.90 19.47 12.75
N THR A 40 -12.22 19.32 12.86
CA THR A 40 -13.16 20.45 12.85
C THR A 40 -12.89 21.35 14.05
N ASN A 41 -12.68 22.64 13.83
CA ASN A 41 -12.63 23.64 14.89
C ASN A 41 -14.07 24.02 15.27
N THR A 42 -14.59 23.51 16.38
CA THR A 42 -15.85 24.03 16.94
C THR A 42 -15.54 25.15 17.93
N TYR A 43 -16.41 26.15 18.03
CA TYR A 43 -16.14 27.37 18.79
C TYR A 43 -17.25 27.67 19.79
N LEU A 44 -16.92 27.69 21.08
CA LEU A 44 -17.81 28.13 22.16
C LEU A 44 -17.59 29.63 22.40
N VAL A 45 -18.58 30.43 22.02
CA VAL A 45 -18.48 31.90 21.93
C VAL A 45 -19.37 32.62 22.95
N GLY A 46 -18.77 33.55 23.69
CA GLY A 46 -19.38 34.41 24.70
C GLY A 46 -18.49 34.54 25.94
N THR A 47 -18.68 35.60 26.74
CA THR A 47 -17.98 35.75 28.04
C THR A 47 -18.76 35.09 29.17
N GLY A 48 -20.09 35.23 29.15
CA GLY A 48 -20.98 34.80 30.23
C GLY A 48 -21.22 33.30 30.31
N ARG A 49 -22.19 32.95 31.16
CA ARG A 49 -22.61 31.55 31.40
C ARG A 49 -23.32 30.94 30.18
N LYS A 50 -24.14 31.71 29.47
CA LYS A 50 -24.79 31.25 28.22
C LYS A 50 -23.90 31.60 27.03
N ARG A 51 -23.52 30.59 26.24
CA ARG A 51 -22.62 30.72 25.08
C ARG A 51 -23.19 30.02 23.85
N VAL A 52 -22.87 30.51 22.67
CA VAL A 52 -23.21 29.85 21.40
C VAL A 52 -22.11 28.85 21.05
N LEU A 53 -22.47 27.68 20.52
CA LEU A 53 -21.52 26.77 19.89
C LEU A 53 -21.60 26.94 18.36
N ILE A 54 -20.47 27.17 17.70
CA ILE A 54 -20.35 27.16 16.25
C ILE A 54 -19.75 25.83 15.82
N ASP A 55 -20.45 25.12 14.93
CA ASP A 55 -20.19 23.76 14.44
C ASP A 55 -20.10 22.68 15.53
N THR A 56 -20.16 21.40 15.12
CA THR A 56 -20.36 20.27 16.05
C THR A 56 -19.50 19.04 15.79
N GLY A 57 -18.62 19.06 14.79
CA GLY A 57 -17.82 17.87 14.44
C GLY A 57 -18.65 16.77 13.78
N GLU A 58 -18.02 15.61 13.62
CA GLU A 58 -18.65 14.40 13.06
C GLU A 58 -19.64 13.74 14.03
N ALA A 59 -20.65 13.07 13.45
CA ALA A 59 -21.67 12.34 14.21
C ALA A 59 -21.06 11.25 15.10
N ASN A 60 -21.57 11.12 16.33
CA ASN A 60 -21.17 10.11 17.31
C ASN A 60 -19.67 10.12 17.72
N ASN A 61 -18.93 11.21 17.50
CA ASN A 61 -17.55 11.33 17.98
C ASN A 61 -17.50 11.49 19.51
N PHE A 62 -17.39 10.37 20.24
CA PHE A 62 -17.37 10.35 21.71
C PHE A 62 -16.20 11.14 22.31
N ALA A 63 -15.05 11.20 21.64
CA ALA A 63 -13.90 11.97 22.11
C ALA A 63 -14.20 13.47 22.10
N TYR A 64 -14.79 13.99 21.02
CA TYR A 64 -15.26 15.37 20.94
C TYR A 64 -16.26 15.69 22.07
N LEU A 65 -17.27 14.84 22.27
CA LEU A 65 -18.28 15.04 23.32
C LEU A 65 -17.68 15.07 24.73
N GLN A 66 -16.60 14.32 24.97
CA GLN A 66 -15.84 14.37 26.23
C GLN A 66 -15.11 15.71 26.40
N TYR A 67 -14.38 16.19 25.39
CA TYR A 67 -13.66 17.48 25.49
C TYR A 67 -14.61 18.69 25.53
N LEU A 68 -15.76 18.62 24.85
CA LEU A 68 -16.82 19.62 24.96
C LEU A 68 -17.39 19.67 26.39
N SER A 69 -17.69 18.50 26.99
CA SER A 69 -18.16 18.39 28.37
C SER A 69 -17.14 18.95 29.38
N GLN A 70 -15.87 18.61 29.20
CA GLN A 70 -14.76 19.16 29.98
C GLN A 70 -14.68 20.69 29.85
N THR A 71 -14.70 21.23 28.63
CA THR A 71 -14.59 22.68 28.38
C THR A 71 -15.77 23.45 28.97
N LEU A 72 -16.99 22.90 28.91
CA LEU A 72 -18.17 23.49 29.54
C LEU A 72 -18.07 23.50 31.07
N SER A 73 -17.53 22.43 31.66
CA SER A 73 -17.26 22.35 33.11
C SER A 73 -16.20 23.37 33.55
N GLU A 74 -15.06 23.42 32.85
CA GLU A 74 -13.94 24.34 33.13
C GLU A 74 -14.31 25.82 32.98
N THR A 75 -15.18 26.15 32.02
CA THR A 75 -15.67 27.53 31.81
C THR A 75 -16.92 27.87 32.61
N GLY A 76 -17.55 26.90 33.28
CA GLY A 76 -18.85 27.04 33.94
C GLY A 76 -20.02 27.35 32.98
N ALA A 77 -19.82 27.20 31.68
CA ALA A 77 -20.74 27.63 30.64
C ALA A 77 -21.79 26.56 30.28
N CYS A 78 -22.89 27.00 29.66
CA CYS A 78 -23.85 26.15 28.97
C CYS A 78 -24.12 26.66 27.56
N ILE A 79 -24.36 25.71 26.65
CA ILE A 79 -24.70 26.02 25.25
C ILE A 79 -26.15 26.52 25.23
N CYS A 80 -26.39 27.72 24.72
CA CYS A 80 -27.72 28.30 24.55
C CYS A 80 -28.22 28.32 23.09
N GLY A 81 -27.39 27.90 22.15
CA GLY A 81 -27.73 27.69 20.75
C GLY A 81 -26.54 27.12 19.98
N VAL A 82 -26.82 26.45 18.85
CA VAL A 82 -25.82 25.89 17.93
C VAL A 82 -25.96 26.57 16.57
N LEU A 83 -24.86 27.04 15.99
CA LEU A 83 -24.77 27.55 14.61
C LEU A 83 -23.94 26.61 13.75
N CYS A 84 -24.53 26.00 12.72
CA CYS A 84 -23.81 25.18 11.76
C CYS A 84 -23.50 25.98 10.49
N THR A 85 -22.22 26.11 10.14
CA THR A 85 -21.74 26.94 9.03
C THR A 85 -22.23 26.46 7.67
N HIS A 86 -22.41 25.15 7.47
CA HIS A 86 -22.92 24.55 6.24
C HIS A 86 -23.37 23.09 6.46
N TRP A 87 -23.82 22.41 5.40
CA TRP A 87 -24.39 21.06 5.47
C TRP A 87 -23.41 19.88 5.64
N HIS A 88 -22.08 20.05 5.52
CA HIS A 88 -21.15 18.91 5.55
C HIS A 88 -21.11 18.19 6.91
N ALA A 89 -20.94 16.86 6.85
CA ALA A 89 -21.18 15.94 7.97
C ALA A 89 -20.22 16.12 9.16
N ASP A 90 -19.07 16.73 8.93
CA ASP A 90 -18.03 17.07 9.89
C ASP A 90 -18.22 18.45 10.55
N HIS A 91 -19.22 19.23 10.12
CA HIS A 91 -19.68 20.45 10.78
C HIS A 91 -21.05 20.24 11.46
N ILE A 92 -21.97 19.53 10.80
CA ILE A 92 -23.36 19.34 11.26
C ILE A 92 -23.62 18.00 11.97
N GLY A 93 -22.74 17.00 11.84
CA GLY A 93 -23.02 15.63 12.25
C GLY A 93 -23.21 15.46 13.77
N GLY A 94 -22.42 16.17 14.57
CA GLY A 94 -22.52 16.15 16.03
C GLY A 94 -23.77 16.81 16.61
N VAL A 95 -24.58 17.55 15.83
CA VAL A 95 -25.76 18.30 16.32
C VAL A 95 -26.72 17.41 17.10
N SER A 96 -27.07 16.23 16.56
CA SER A 96 -27.99 15.29 17.22
C SER A 96 -27.45 14.76 18.56
N ASN A 97 -26.12 14.72 18.73
CA ASN A 97 -25.49 14.36 20.00
C ASN A 97 -25.50 15.54 20.97
N VAL A 98 -25.07 16.73 20.53
CA VAL A 98 -24.99 17.96 21.33
C VAL A 98 -26.36 18.43 21.81
N ALA A 99 -27.34 18.52 20.91
CA ALA A 99 -28.71 18.96 21.23
C ALA A 99 -29.36 18.07 22.30
N ARG A 100 -29.17 16.75 22.19
CA ARG A 100 -29.68 15.77 23.17
C ARG A 100 -28.93 15.82 24.50
N GLN A 101 -27.60 15.90 24.47
CA GLN A 101 -26.77 15.84 25.69
C GLN A 101 -26.86 17.10 26.55
N TYR A 102 -27.03 18.27 25.93
CA TYR A 102 -27.06 19.56 26.62
C TYR A 102 -28.42 20.27 26.56
N SER A 103 -29.47 19.57 26.09
CA SER A 103 -30.85 20.07 25.96
C SER A 103 -30.98 21.38 25.16
N VAL A 104 -30.22 21.49 24.06
CA VAL A 104 -30.21 22.69 23.21
C VAL A 104 -31.29 22.57 22.13
N THR A 105 -32.29 23.45 22.18
CA THR A 105 -33.38 23.51 21.19
C THR A 105 -33.17 24.55 20.09
N ASN A 106 -32.31 25.54 20.32
CA ASN A 106 -32.02 26.60 19.36
C ASN A 106 -30.88 26.14 18.42
N LEU A 107 -31.25 25.48 17.32
CA LEU A 107 -30.33 25.00 16.29
C LEU A 107 -30.49 25.90 15.05
N MET A 108 -29.38 26.41 14.51
CA MET A 108 -29.41 27.47 13.49
C MET A 108 -28.48 27.14 12.32
N LYS A 109 -28.95 27.35 11.08
CA LYS A 109 -28.15 27.25 9.84
C LYS A 109 -28.74 28.10 8.72
N PHE A 110 -28.04 28.26 7.60
CA PHE A 110 -28.61 28.88 6.39
C PHE A 110 -29.48 27.89 5.59
N ARG A 111 -30.38 28.39 4.72
CA ARG A 111 -31.16 27.52 3.81
C ARG A 111 -30.30 26.99 2.65
N ARG A 112 -30.48 25.72 2.31
CA ARG A 112 -30.02 25.12 1.04
C ARG A 112 -30.86 25.62 -0.14
N ALA A 113 -30.29 25.57 -1.33
CA ALA A 113 -30.97 25.85 -2.59
C ALA A 113 -31.97 24.74 -2.98
N ASN A 114 -31.75 23.49 -2.54
CA ASN A 114 -32.75 22.42 -2.66
C ASN A 114 -33.80 22.53 -1.53
N PRO A 115 -35.10 22.73 -1.83
CA PRO A 115 -36.16 22.76 -0.82
C PRO A 115 -36.30 21.45 -0.04
N GLU A 116 -36.07 20.29 -0.67
CA GLU A 116 -36.27 18.97 -0.04
C GLU A 116 -35.26 18.70 1.08
N GLU A 117 -34.02 19.20 0.94
CA GLU A 117 -33.03 19.14 2.01
C GLU A 117 -33.41 20.05 3.20
N ASN A 118 -34.07 21.18 2.93
CA ASN A 118 -34.48 22.09 4.01
C ASN A 118 -35.53 21.48 4.94
N ILE A 119 -36.45 20.67 4.40
CA ILE A 119 -37.46 19.94 5.19
C ILE A 119 -36.79 19.03 6.22
N LYS A 120 -35.75 18.28 5.83
CA LYS A 120 -35.00 17.39 6.73
C LYS A 120 -34.34 18.16 7.89
N TYR A 121 -33.92 19.40 7.66
CA TYR A 121 -33.35 20.25 8.72
C TYR A 121 -34.44 20.87 9.60
N GLU A 122 -35.60 21.26 9.05
CA GLU A 122 -36.78 21.69 9.83
C GLU A 122 -37.29 20.55 10.73
N GLU A 123 -37.32 19.30 10.25
CA GLU A 123 -37.64 18.10 11.04
C GLU A 123 -36.62 17.80 12.15
N LEU A 124 -35.34 18.13 11.94
CA LEU A 124 -34.28 18.06 12.95
C LEU A 124 -34.31 19.24 13.94
N GLY A 125 -35.23 20.20 13.78
CA GLY A 125 -35.40 21.34 14.67
C GLY A 125 -34.49 22.52 14.37
N PHE A 126 -33.98 22.67 13.14
CA PHE A 126 -33.24 23.87 12.73
C PHE A 126 -34.17 25.05 12.39
N GLU A 127 -33.88 26.19 13.01
CA GLU A 127 -34.32 27.50 12.54
C GLU A 127 -33.36 28.03 11.46
N PHE A 128 -33.90 28.66 10.42
CA PHE A 128 -33.11 29.16 9.31
C PHE A 128 -32.75 30.64 9.44
N VAL A 129 -31.45 30.93 9.52
CA VAL A 129 -30.92 32.30 9.67
C VAL A 129 -30.82 33.04 8.32
N GLN A 130 -30.76 34.37 8.39
CA GLN A 130 -30.74 35.26 7.24
C GLN A 130 -29.47 36.12 7.17
N GLU A 131 -29.14 36.63 5.98
CA GLU A 131 -28.04 37.59 5.77
C GLU A 131 -28.16 38.80 6.72
N GLY A 132 -27.09 39.10 7.45
CA GLY A 132 -27.03 40.23 8.37
C GLY A 132 -27.73 40.04 9.72
N GLN A 133 -28.37 38.89 9.96
CA GLN A 133 -28.98 38.57 11.26
C GLN A 133 -27.94 38.63 12.39
N LEU A 134 -28.32 39.21 13.53
CA LEU A 134 -27.48 39.32 14.72
C LEU A 134 -27.90 38.28 15.76
N ILE A 135 -26.91 37.60 16.33
CA ILE A 135 -27.07 36.56 17.36
C ILE A 135 -26.19 36.98 18.55
N THR A 136 -26.85 37.42 19.61
CA THR A 136 -26.20 38.04 20.79
C THR A 136 -26.21 37.13 22.01
N VAL A 137 -25.05 37.00 22.65
CA VAL A 137 -24.91 36.47 24.01
C VAL A 137 -24.11 37.44 24.86
N GLU A 138 -23.97 37.15 26.16
CA GLU A 138 -23.21 38.00 27.07
C GLU A 138 -21.77 38.17 26.56
N GLY A 139 -21.43 39.42 26.20
CA GLY A 139 -20.11 39.82 25.73
C GLY A 139 -19.76 39.47 24.27
N ALA A 140 -20.67 38.90 23.47
CA ALA A 140 -20.40 38.56 22.07
C ALA A 140 -21.62 38.69 21.14
N THR A 141 -21.41 39.30 19.98
CA THR A 141 -22.41 39.53 18.92
C THR A 141 -21.92 38.94 17.62
N LEU A 142 -22.57 37.86 17.18
CA LEU A 142 -22.29 37.19 15.91
C LEU A 142 -23.24 37.73 14.83
N LYS A 143 -22.69 38.31 13.76
CA LYS A 143 -23.43 38.70 12.56
C LYS A 143 -23.32 37.63 11.49
N VAL A 144 -24.46 37.13 11.01
CA VAL A 144 -24.56 36.15 9.93
C VAL A 144 -24.18 36.79 8.59
N ILE A 145 -23.32 36.10 7.84
CA ILE A 145 -22.88 36.49 6.49
C ILE A 145 -23.02 35.27 5.59
N HIS A 146 -23.96 35.27 4.65
CA HIS A 146 -24.03 34.24 3.61
C HIS A 146 -22.77 34.33 2.74
N THR A 147 -22.04 33.22 2.64
CA THR A 147 -20.76 33.09 1.91
C THR A 147 -20.80 31.85 1.00
N PRO A 148 -21.79 31.76 0.09
CA PRO A 148 -22.01 30.58 -0.74
C PRO A 148 -20.83 30.35 -1.69
N GLY A 149 -20.72 29.10 -2.13
CA GLY A 149 -19.74 28.68 -3.13
C GLY A 149 -18.90 27.51 -2.64
N HIS A 150 -18.49 27.47 -1.36
CA HIS A 150 -17.99 26.23 -0.76
C HIS A 150 -19.10 25.17 -0.79
N ALA A 151 -20.23 25.52 -0.16
CA ALA A 151 -21.54 24.91 -0.32
C ALA A 151 -22.61 25.99 -0.61
N ASP A 152 -23.81 25.59 -1.01
CA ASP A 152 -24.96 26.47 -1.25
C ASP A 152 -25.49 27.17 0.03
N ASP A 153 -25.55 26.46 1.15
CA ASP A 153 -25.94 27.00 2.47
C ASP A 153 -24.78 27.57 3.30
N HIS A 154 -23.59 27.71 2.71
CA HIS A 154 -22.42 28.12 3.48
C HIS A 154 -22.55 29.56 4.02
N MET A 155 -22.38 29.72 5.33
CA MET A 155 -22.32 30.99 6.04
C MET A 155 -21.02 31.15 6.84
N SER A 156 -20.59 32.40 6.96
CA SER A 156 -19.54 32.85 7.88
C SER A 156 -20.16 33.77 8.93
N LEU A 157 -19.52 33.92 10.10
CA LEU A 157 -20.05 34.71 11.22
C LEU A 157 -19.01 35.77 11.63
N GLN A 158 -19.37 37.05 11.62
CA GLN A 158 -18.49 38.12 12.14
C GLN A 158 -18.79 38.39 13.62
N LEU A 159 -17.80 38.18 14.48
CA LEU A 159 -17.80 38.59 15.88
C LEU A 159 -17.44 40.07 15.97
N LEU A 160 -18.45 40.91 16.24
CA LEU A 160 -18.31 42.36 16.14
C LEU A 160 -17.32 42.93 17.16
N GLU A 161 -17.23 42.35 18.36
CA GLU A 161 -16.37 42.82 19.46
C GLU A 161 -14.88 42.50 19.29
N GLU A 162 -14.51 41.67 18.30
CA GLU A 162 -13.12 41.31 17.99
C GLU A 162 -12.75 41.59 16.52
N ASN A 163 -13.69 42.14 15.73
CA ASN A 163 -13.64 42.22 14.27
C ASN A 163 -13.12 40.92 13.60
N ALA A 164 -13.52 39.79 14.19
CA ALA A 164 -13.05 38.47 13.81
C ALA A 164 -14.12 37.74 13.00
N ILE A 165 -13.73 36.90 12.04
CA ILE A 165 -14.66 36.11 11.23
C ILE A 165 -14.46 34.63 11.47
N PHE A 166 -15.50 33.94 11.92
CA PHE A 166 -15.62 32.50 11.80
C PHE A 166 -15.91 32.18 10.34
N SER A 167 -14.91 31.74 9.59
CA SER A 167 -15.02 31.62 8.12
C SER A 167 -15.70 30.33 7.66
N GLY A 168 -15.89 29.35 8.54
CA GLY A 168 -16.20 27.97 8.12
C GLY A 168 -15.13 27.49 7.13
N ASP A 169 -15.56 26.74 6.12
CA ASP A 169 -14.67 26.19 5.10
C ASP A 169 -14.47 27.10 3.88
N CYS A 170 -15.06 28.30 3.90
CA CYS A 170 -14.77 29.33 2.91
C CYS A 170 -13.28 29.74 2.92
N ILE A 171 -12.63 29.76 4.09
CA ILE A 171 -11.20 30.04 4.27
C ILE A 171 -10.66 29.13 5.37
N LEU A 172 -9.58 28.39 5.07
CA LEU A 172 -8.93 27.48 6.01
C LEU A 172 -7.71 28.12 6.65
N GLY A 173 -7.35 27.68 7.85
CA GLY A 173 -6.20 28.18 8.60
C GLY A 173 -4.88 27.83 7.93
N ASP A 174 -4.66 26.53 7.74
CA ASP A 174 -3.49 25.97 7.09
C ASP A 174 -3.80 25.58 5.63
N GLY A 175 -2.80 25.12 4.87
CA GLY A 175 -2.97 24.75 3.46
C GLY A 175 -3.07 25.95 2.48
N SER A 176 -3.22 25.66 1.18
CA SER A 176 -3.13 26.65 0.10
C SER A 176 -4.49 27.16 -0.41
N THR A 177 -5.54 26.35 -0.34
CA THR A 177 -6.92 26.72 -0.72
C THR A 177 -7.94 25.68 -0.23
N THR A 178 -9.24 25.94 -0.39
CA THR A 178 -10.37 25.03 -0.06
C THR A 178 -11.04 24.48 -1.33
N VAL A 179 -11.98 23.54 -1.18
CA VAL A 179 -12.85 22.99 -2.25
C VAL A 179 -14.15 23.82 -2.36
N PHE A 180 -14.86 23.75 -3.50
CA PHE A 180 -16.11 24.48 -3.74
C PHE A 180 -17.07 23.79 -4.73
N GLU A 181 -18.37 24.02 -4.55
CA GLU A 181 -19.48 23.69 -5.46
C GLU A 181 -19.64 24.72 -6.61
N ASP A 182 -19.39 26.03 -6.37
CA ASP A 182 -19.42 27.07 -7.43
C ASP A 182 -18.35 28.16 -7.22
N LEU A 183 -17.38 28.22 -8.14
CA LEU A 183 -16.28 29.18 -8.09
C LEU A 183 -16.74 30.65 -8.19
N ASP A 184 -17.81 30.96 -8.93
CA ASP A 184 -18.23 32.36 -9.12
C ASP A 184 -18.84 32.95 -7.84
N SER A 185 -19.70 32.19 -7.17
CA SER A 185 -20.20 32.50 -5.84
C SER A 185 -19.06 32.55 -4.82
N TYR A 186 -18.16 31.56 -4.84
CA TYR A 186 -17.01 31.51 -3.95
C TYR A 186 -16.10 32.76 -4.07
N MET A 187 -15.82 33.21 -5.30
CA MET A 187 -15.03 34.43 -5.54
C MET A 187 -15.77 35.73 -5.16
N LYS A 188 -17.10 35.74 -5.16
CA LYS A 188 -17.90 36.86 -4.59
C LYS A 188 -17.85 36.84 -3.07
N SER A 189 -17.95 35.66 -2.45
CA SER A 189 -17.85 35.44 -1.01
C SER A 189 -16.48 35.88 -0.47
N LEU A 190 -15.38 35.50 -1.11
CA LEU A 190 -14.05 36.00 -0.74
C LEU A 190 -13.93 37.53 -0.81
N LYS A 191 -14.49 38.17 -1.85
CA LYS A 191 -14.51 39.64 -1.97
C LYS A 191 -15.41 40.32 -0.92
N LYS A 192 -16.54 39.68 -0.58
CA LYS A 192 -17.45 40.13 0.49
C LYS A 192 -16.72 40.11 1.83
N LEU A 193 -16.05 39.00 2.17
CA LEU A 193 -15.19 38.87 3.35
C LEU A 193 -14.03 39.88 3.34
N GLN A 194 -13.40 40.13 2.18
CA GLN A 194 -12.36 41.15 2.03
C GLN A 194 -12.87 42.56 2.37
N SER A 195 -14.09 42.90 1.91
CA SER A 195 -14.69 44.23 2.12
C SER A 195 -15.08 44.52 3.57
N LEU A 196 -15.12 43.50 4.43
CA LEU A 196 -15.34 43.65 5.88
C LEU A 196 -14.07 44.02 6.65
N ALA A 197 -12.90 43.92 6.01
CA ALA A 197 -11.58 44.16 6.63
C ALA A 197 -11.41 43.52 8.03
N PRO A 198 -11.60 42.19 8.16
CA PRO A 198 -11.42 41.51 9.44
C PRO A 198 -9.96 41.55 9.91
N ASP A 199 -9.75 41.67 11.22
CA ASP A 199 -8.42 41.59 11.84
C ASP A 199 -7.96 40.14 12.05
N LEU A 200 -8.92 39.22 12.24
CA LEU A 200 -8.68 37.81 12.59
C LEU A 200 -9.69 36.89 11.89
N ILE A 201 -9.24 35.71 11.45
CA ILE A 201 -10.13 34.62 11.01
C ILE A 201 -9.97 33.40 11.92
N TYR A 202 -11.10 32.84 12.32
CA TYR A 202 -11.28 31.58 13.04
C TYR A 202 -11.85 30.53 12.05
N PRO A 203 -11.01 29.68 11.43
CA PRO A 203 -11.43 28.85 10.30
C PRO A 203 -12.13 27.55 10.71
N GLY A 204 -12.89 26.93 9.79
CA GLY A 204 -13.48 25.59 9.99
C GLY A 204 -12.42 24.52 10.31
N HIS A 205 -11.27 24.59 9.64
CA HIS A 205 -10.10 23.74 9.91
C HIS A 205 -8.80 24.54 9.98
N GLY A 206 -7.86 24.07 10.82
CA GLY A 206 -6.51 24.62 10.93
C GLY A 206 -6.35 25.82 11.87
N SER A 207 -5.21 26.49 11.76
CA SER A 207 -4.76 27.56 12.68
C SER A 207 -5.55 28.88 12.56
N PRO A 208 -5.77 29.62 13.67
CA PRO A 208 -6.27 31.00 13.60
C PRO A 208 -5.37 31.92 12.74
N ILE A 209 -5.98 32.85 12.03
CA ILE A 209 -5.32 33.61 10.95
C ILE A 209 -5.23 35.09 11.32
N HIS A 210 -4.10 35.50 11.89
CA HIS A 210 -3.84 36.87 12.36
C HIS A 210 -3.47 37.89 11.26
N ASP A 211 -3.39 37.45 10.00
CA ASP A 211 -3.15 38.29 8.82
C ASP A 211 -4.25 38.00 7.77
N ALA A 212 -5.49 38.27 8.19
CA ALA A 212 -6.70 37.87 7.47
C ALA A 212 -6.79 38.52 6.08
N ALA A 213 -6.47 39.81 5.97
CA ALA A 213 -6.47 40.55 4.70
C ALA A 213 -5.56 39.89 3.65
N LYS A 214 -4.33 39.52 4.04
CA LYS A 214 -3.38 38.81 3.16
C LYS A 214 -3.84 37.39 2.85
N ARG A 215 -4.41 36.65 3.80
CA ARG A 215 -4.94 35.30 3.55
C ARG A 215 -6.08 35.33 2.52
N ILE A 216 -7.02 36.27 2.65
CA ILE A 216 -8.10 36.46 1.67
C ILE A 216 -7.51 36.81 0.29
N GLN A 217 -6.54 37.73 0.23
CA GLN A 217 -5.89 38.08 -1.03
C GLN A 217 -5.12 36.90 -1.66
N GLN A 218 -4.40 36.09 -0.86
CA GLN A 218 -3.70 34.88 -1.34
C GLN A 218 -4.66 33.89 -2.01
N TYR A 219 -5.84 33.67 -1.42
CA TYR A 219 -6.89 32.83 -1.99
C TYR A 219 -7.42 33.40 -3.32
N ILE A 220 -7.73 34.70 -3.35
CA ILE A 220 -8.18 35.42 -4.55
C ILE A 220 -7.11 35.31 -5.67
N ASP A 221 -5.85 35.59 -5.36
CA ASP A 221 -4.71 35.54 -6.30
C ASP A 221 -4.45 34.13 -6.81
N HIS A 222 -4.60 33.10 -5.97
CA HIS A 222 -4.44 31.70 -6.35
C HIS A 222 -5.47 31.32 -7.44
N ARG A 223 -6.75 31.68 -7.23
CA ARG A 223 -7.81 31.38 -8.20
C ARG A 223 -7.72 32.24 -9.46
N GLN A 224 -7.40 33.53 -9.36
CA GLN A 224 -7.19 34.39 -10.54
C GLN A 224 -6.02 33.92 -11.41
N ARG A 225 -4.90 33.50 -10.83
CA ARG A 225 -3.76 32.94 -11.58
C ARG A 225 -4.16 31.70 -12.39
N ARG A 226 -4.94 30.78 -11.80
CA ARG A 226 -5.39 29.57 -12.50
C ARG A 226 -6.40 29.89 -13.61
N GLU A 227 -7.32 30.83 -13.38
CA GLU A 227 -8.27 31.31 -14.40
C GLU A 227 -7.55 31.91 -15.62
N ASN A 228 -6.52 32.73 -15.39
CA ASN A 228 -5.71 33.32 -16.46
C ASN A 228 -4.94 32.27 -17.26
N GLN A 229 -4.38 31.23 -16.62
CA GLN A 229 -3.74 30.11 -17.32
C GLN A 229 -4.74 29.36 -18.23
N ILE A 230 -5.94 29.08 -17.73
CA ILE A 230 -7.01 28.38 -18.46
C ILE A 230 -7.47 29.21 -19.66
N PHE A 231 -7.68 30.50 -19.47
CA PHE A 231 -8.05 31.41 -20.55
C PHE A 231 -6.94 31.53 -21.62
N ASN A 232 -5.67 31.61 -21.21
CA ASN A 232 -4.55 31.67 -22.15
C ASN A 232 -4.45 30.41 -23.03
N VAL A 233 -4.57 29.21 -22.44
CA VAL A 233 -4.53 27.93 -23.18
C VAL A 233 -5.71 27.78 -24.14
N LEU A 234 -6.89 28.27 -23.78
CA LEU A 234 -8.04 28.34 -24.69
C LEU A 234 -7.82 29.33 -25.83
N SER A 235 -7.34 30.54 -25.53
CA SER A 235 -7.14 31.61 -26.53
C SER A 235 -6.05 31.30 -27.54
N GLN A 236 -5.03 30.54 -27.14
CA GLN A 236 -3.97 30.06 -28.04
C GLN A 236 -4.41 28.85 -28.89
N SER A 237 -5.55 28.22 -28.60
CA SER A 237 -5.99 27.03 -29.33
C SER A 237 -6.92 27.33 -30.50
N LYS A 238 -6.54 26.82 -31.69
CA LYS A 238 -7.37 26.92 -32.90
C LYS A 238 -8.64 26.06 -32.77
N LEU A 239 -8.55 24.92 -32.09
CA LEU A 239 -9.61 23.93 -31.89
C LEU A 239 -10.28 24.09 -30.50
N PRO A 240 -11.57 23.74 -30.35
CA PRO A 240 -12.20 23.59 -29.04
C PRO A 240 -11.54 22.48 -28.21
N LEU A 241 -11.34 22.71 -26.92
CA LEU A 241 -10.66 21.83 -25.97
C LEU A 241 -11.63 21.28 -24.91
N THR A 242 -11.50 20.01 -24.52
CA THR A 242 -12.13 19.50 -23.29
C THR A 242 -11.43 20.09 -22.05
N PRO A 243 -12.03 19.98 -20.84
CA PRO A 243 -11.32 20.28 -19.60
C PRO A 243 -10.02 19.48 -19.46
N MET A 244 -9.99 18.21 -19.89
CA MET A 244 -8.79 17.36 -19.80
C MET A 244 -7.67 17.80 -20.77
N ASP A 245 -8.01 18.24 -21.99
CA ASP A 245 -7.04 18.84 -22.94
C ASP A 245 -6.39 20.13 -22.41
N ILE A 246 -7.03 20.78 -21.44
CA ILE A 246 -6.55 21.98 -20.75
C ILE A 246 -5.71 21.57 -19.52
N VAL A 247 -6.13 20.55 -18.77
CA VAL A 247 -5.35 19.95 -17.67
C VAL A 247 -3.97 19.52 -18.17
N GLN A 248 -3.90 18.73 -19.24
CA GLN A 248 -2.63 18.25 -19.82
C GLN A 248 -1.66 19.37 -20.21
N LYS A 249 -2.15 20.61 -20.44
CA LYS A 249 -1.34 21.78 -20.81
C LYS A 249 -0.98 22.71 -19.65
N ILE A 250 -1.68 22.61 -18.51
CA ILE A 250 -1.55 23.52 -17.35
C ILE A 250 -1.03 22.79 -16.09
N TYR A 251 -1.15 21.47 -16.07
CA TYR A 251 -0.83 20.57 -14.97
C TYR A 251 0.16 19.47 -15.46
N ASN A 252 1.02 19.81 -16.42
CA ASN A 252 2.04 18.93 -17.00
C ASN A 252 3.02 18.34 -15.96
N GLU A 253 3.34 19.10 -14.91
CA GLU A 253 4.17 18.66 -13.77
C GLU A 253 3.34 18.06 -12.62
N THR A 254 2.01 18.00 -12.75
CA THR A 254 1.13 17.41 -11.73
C THR A 254 0.93 15.92 -12.04
N PRO A 255 1.01 15.01 -11.04
CA PRO A 255 0.75 13.59 -11.23
C PRO A 255 -0.61 13.30 -11.89
N ALA A 256 -0.63 12.34 -12.83
CA ALA A 256 -1.82 12.00 -13.63
C ALA A 256 -3.06 11.63 -12.78
N ILE A 257 -2.87 11.00 -11.62
CA ILE A 257 -3.94 10.68 -10.67
C ILE A 257 -4.71 11.93 -10.17
N LEU A 258 -4.07 13.10 -10.16
CA LEU A 258 -4.73 14.38 -9.81
C LEU A 258 -5.35 15.08 -11.03
N HIS A 259 -5.22 14.54 -12.26
CA HIS A 259 -5.74 15.19 -13.46
C HIS A 259 -7.27 15.20 -13.51
N ARG A 260 -7.96 14.23 -12.91
CA ARG A 260 -9.44 14.28 -12.78
C ARG A 260 -9.89 15.37 -11.80
N ALA A 261 -9.26 15.48 -10.64
CA ALA A 261 -9.51 16.59 -9.69
C ALA A 261 -9.16 17.97 -10.30
N ALA A 262 -8.07 18.06 -11.05
CA ALA A 262 -7.72 19.24 -11.82
C ALA A 262 -8.74 19.53 -12.93
N SER A 263 -9.32 18.51 -13.57
CA SER A 263 -10.35 18.64 -14.61
C SER A 263 -11.65 19.22 -14.04
N VAL A 264 -12.07 18.80 -12.84
CA VAL A 264 -13.20 19.41 -12.12
C VAL A 264 -12.91 20.87 -11.77
N ASN A 265 -11.70 21.18 -11.28
CA ASN A 265 -11.30 22.57 -11.02
C ASN A 265 -11.24 23.43 -12.30
N VAL A 266 -10.77 22.86 -13.42
CA VAL A 266 -10.77 23.51 -14.73
C VAL A 266 -12.20 23.74 -15.22
N LEU A 267 -13.11 22.77 -15.07
CA LEU A 267 -14.53 22.91 -15.42
C LEU A 267 -15.19 24.08 -14.67
N GLN A 268 -14.96 24.19 -13.37
CA GLN A 268 -15.43 25.31 -12.54
C GLN A 268 -14.93 26.68 -13.04
N HIS A 269 -13.64 26.77 -13.40
CA HIS A 269 -13.09 27.98 -14.04
C HIS A 269 -13.72 28.25 -15.42
N LEU A 270 -13.98 27.22 -16.23
CA LEU A 270 -14.60 27.34 -17.55
C LEU A 270 -16.06 27.81 -17.48
N GLU A 271 -16.83 27.29 -16.54
CA GLU A 271 -18.24 27.69 -16.32
C GLU A 271 -18.34 29.10 -15.75
N LYS A 272 -17.45 29.51 -14.85
CA LYS A 272 -17.31 30.92 -14.46
C LYS A 272 -16.94 31.82 -15.65
N LEU A 273 -16.01 31.41 -16.51
CA LEU A 273 -15.68 32.16 -17.73
C LEU A 273 -16.86 32.19 -18.72
N GLN A 274 -17.75 31.20 -18.70
CA GLN A 274 -18.99 31.18 -19.51
C GLN A 274 -20.02 32.18 -18.96
N LYS A 275 -20.22 32.21 -17.64
CA LYS A 275 -21.06 33.21 -16.95
C LYS A 275 -20.58 34.66 -17.25
N LEU A 276 -19.27 34.83 -17.48
CA LEU A 276 -18.64 36.10 -17.86
C LEU A 276 -18.56 36.35 -19.37
N GLY A 277 -19.17 35.50 -20.23
CA GLY A 277 -19.17 35.67 -21.68
C GLY A 277 -17.82 35.48 -22.38
N LYS A 278 -16.79 34.99 -21.68
CA LYS A 278 -15.42 34.82 -22.20
C LYS A 278 -15.18 33.47 -22.88
N THR A 279 -16.03 32.48 -22.65
CA THR A 279 -15.92 31.14 -23.24
C THR A 279 -17.26 30.64 -23.75
N LYS A 280 -17.22 29.71 -24.71
CA LYS A 280 -18.40 29.00 -25.20
C LYS A 280 -18.19 27.50 -25.14
N ARG A 281 -19.19 26.78 -24.60
CA ARG A 281 -19.29 25.32 -24.58
C ARG A 281 -20.06 24.81 -25.80
N LYS A 282 -19.58 23.75 -26.45
CA LYS A 282 -20.30 22.96 -27.47
C LYS A 282 -19.75 21.52 -27.46
N ASP A 283 -20.63 20.52 -27.45
CA ASP A 283 -20.27 19.10 -27.55
C ASP A 283 -19.18 18.66 -26.53
N GLY A 284 -19.32 19.09 -25.27
CA GLY A 284 -18.34 18.85 -24.18
C GLY A 284 -17.04 19.67 -24.27
N LYS A 285 -16.81 20.38 -25.38
CA LYS A 285 -15.58 21.15 -25.64
C LYS A 285 -15.81 22.66 -25.51
N TRP A 286 -14.72 23.37 -25.28
CA TRP A 286 -14.67 24.75 -24.88
C TRP A 286 -13.78 25.56 -25.81
N LYS A 287 -14.18 26.79 -26.13
CA LYS A 287 -13.33 27.73 -26.87
C LYS A 287 -13.43 29.13 -26.25
N ALA A 288 -12.32 29.86 -26.23
CA ALA A 288 -12.33 31.28 -25.89
C ALA A 288 -13.14 32.07 -26.93
N LEU A 289 -13.91 33.04 -26.46
CA LEU A 289 -14.48 34.10 -27.29
C LEU A 289 -13.45 35.23 -27.31
N ALA A 290 -13.02 35.62 -28.50
CA ALA A 290 -11.79 36.39 -28.69
C ALA A 290 -11.99 37.89 -28.44
N GLU A 291 -11.39 38.39 -27.36
CA GLU A 291 -10.93 39.77 -27.24
C GLU A 291 -9.39 39.77 -27.14
N ASN A 292 -8.75 40.77 -27.76
CA ASN A 292 -7.32 40.70 -28.08
C ASN A 292 -6.40 40.92 -26.86
N PHE A 293 -5.61 39.91 -26.49
CA PHE A 293 -4.33 40.07 -25.77
C PHE A 293 -3.30 39.03 -26.24
N ALA A 294 -2.01 39.40 -26.22
CA ALA A 294 -0.90 38.66 -26.87
C ALA A 294 0.34 38.51 -25.94
N ILE A 295 1.49 38.06 -26.50
CA ILE A 295 2.84 37.87 -25.88
C ILE A 295 3.06 36.47 -25.24
N SER A 296 4.22 35.76 -25.32
CA SER A 296 5.32 35.65 -26.32
C SER A 296 6.32 34.49 -26.00
N ILE A 297 6.72 33.67 -27.01
CA ILE A 297 8.04 32.99 -27.31
C ILE A 297 8.89 32.39 -26.15
N THR A 298 9.33 31.10 -26.11
CA THR A 298 10.42 30.44 -26.90
C THR A 298 10.45 28.88 -26.71
N ALA A 299 11.32 28.12 -27.41
CA ALA A 299 11.60 26.67 -27.25
C ALA A 299 13.03 26.25 -27.71
N HIS A 300 13.57 25.04 -27.38
CA HIS A 300 14.83 24.44 -27.93
C HIS A 300 14.94 22.87 -27.81
N ILE A 301 15.76 22.21 -28.64
CA ILE A 301 15.91 20.72 -28.88
C ILE A 301 17.35 20.37 -29.38
N PHE A 302 17.92 19.14 -29.17
CA PHE A 302 18.99 18.43 -29.98
C PHE A 302 19.37 16.99 -29.42
N LEU A 303 20.17 16.07 -30.03
CA LEU A 303 19.98 15.18 -31.22
C LEU A 303 20.98 13.94 -31.32
N MET A 304 20.69 12.87 -32.13
CA MET A 304 21.58 11.79 -32.76
C MET A 304 22.06 10.49 -31.99
N VAL A 305 22.57 9.32 -32.54
CA VAL A 305 22.34 8.44 -33.78
C VAL A 305 23.24 7.11 -33.88
N LEU A 306 22.91 6.07 -34.73
CA LEU A 306 23.73 4.92 -35.34
C LEU A 306 24.20 3.66 -34.48
N TYR A 307 24.61 2.42 -34.95
CA TYR A 307 24.34 1.45 -36.09
C TYR A 307 24.98 -0.02 -35.92
N PRO A 308 24.79 -1.06 -36.82
CA PRO A 308 25.00 -2.54 -36.59
C PRO A 308 25.79 -3.42 -37.65
N PHE A 309 25.87 -4.79 -37.53
CA PHE A 309 26.00 -5.82 -38.65
C PHE A 309 25.73 -7.35 -38.30
N VAL A 310 26.05 -8.35 -39.19
CA VAL A 310 25.47 -9.77 -39.30
C VAL A 310 26.42 -10.88 -39.92
N ALA A 311 26.30 -12.21 -39.58
CA ALA A 311 26.53 -13.48 -40.41
C ALA A 311 26.73 -14.85 -39.62
N LEU A 312 26.85 -16.04 -40.29
CA LEU A 312 26.73 -17.43 -39.72
C LEU A 312 27.50 -18.56 -40.52
N ASP A 313 28.09 -19.60 -39.88
CA ASP A 313 28.23 -21.02 -40.40
C ASP A 313 28.87 -22.06 -39.39
N LEU A 314 28.89 -23.37 -39.70
CA LEU A 314 29.20 -24.52 -38.79
C LEU A 314 30.70 -24.92 -38.58
N LEU A 315 31.13 -25.18 -37.32
CA LEU A 315 31.70 -26.49 -36.86
C LEU A 315 32.11 -26.55 -35.35
N CYS A 316 31.86 -27.72 -34.74
CA CYS A 316 32.57 -28.37 -33.62
C CYS A 316 32.82 -27.63 -32.28
N VAL A 317 31.86 -27.72 -31.35
CA VAL A 317 32.12 -28.10 -29.93
C VAL A 317 30.98 -29.00 -29.44
N SER A 318 31.30 -30.09 -28.73
CA SER A 318 30.42 -30.97 -27.93
C SER A 318 29.16 -31.62 -28.55
N GLN A 319 29.26 -32.95 -28.76
CA GLN A 319 28.29 -33.98 -28.35
C GLN A 319 26.81 -33.85 -28.81
N VAL A 320 26.50 -34.37 -30.00
CA VAL A 320 25.14 -34.64 -30.50
C VAL A 320 25.09 -35.98 -31.24
N LEU A 321 24.13 -36.84 -30.88
CA LEU A 321 23.74 -38.06 -31.61
C LEU A 321 22.26 -37.99 -32.01
N PHE A 322 21.87 -38.66 -33.10
CA PHE A 322 20.48 -38.67 -33.59
C PHE A 322 19.84 -40.05 -33.41
N GLY A 323 18.58 -40.11 -32.96
CA GLY A 323 17.79 -41.33 -32.80
C GLY A 323 16.30 -41.11 -33.04
N ASP A 324 15.54 -42.19 -33.19
CA ASP A 324 14.12 -42.15 -33.59
C ASP A 324 13.15 -41.98 -32.39
N VAL A 325 12.01 -41.32 -32.61
CA VAL A 325 11.16 -40.74 -31.55
C VAL A 325 10.40 -41.75 -30.68
N ASP A 326 9.98 -42.89 -31.23
CA ASP A 326 8.94 -43.76 -30.63
C ASP A 326 9.28 -44.35 -29.24
N SER A 327 10.56 -44.42 -28.87
CA SER A 327 10.99 -44.84 -27.52
C SER A 327 11.53 -43.70 -26.64
N ALA A 328 11.83 -42.53 -27.22
CA ALA A 328 12.42 -41.40 -26.50
C ALA A 328 11.37 -40.54 -25.75
N SER A 329 10.16 -40.49 -26.28
CA SER A 329 9.08 -39.60 -25.82
C SER A 329 8.65 -39.84 -24.37
N THR A 330 8.35 -41.09 -24.00
CA THR A 330 7.84 -41.47 -22.66
C THR A 330 8.87 -41.27 -21.54
N GLY A 331 10.16 -41.44 -21.85
CA GLY A 331 11.26 -41.22 -20.90
C GLY A 331 11.83 -39.81 -20.88
N CYS A 332 11.25 -38.89 -21.67
CA CYS A 332 11.75 -37.53 -21.90
C CYS A 332 13.24 -37.50 -22.30
N PHE A 333 13.67 -38.35 -23.24
CA PHE A 333 15.05 -38.37 -23.74
C PHE A 333 15.27 -37.41 -24.91
N GLY A 334 16.45 -36.81 -24.99
CA GLY A 334 16.86 -35.96 -26.11
C GLY A 334 16.12 -34.63 -26.25
N ARG A 335 16.18 -34.07 -27.46
CA ARG A 335 15.44 -32.89 -27.93
C ARG A 335 15.16 -33.06 -29.43
N PRO A 336 13.94 -32.80 -29.94
CA PRO A 336 13.69 -32.84 -31.38
C PRO A 336 14.61 -31.92 -32.18
N MET A 337 15.00 -32.34 -33.39
CA MET A 337 15.48 -31.41 -34.40
C MET A 337 14.37 -30.40 -34.75
N ALA A 338 14.77 -29.19 -35.16
CA ALA A 338 13.86 -28.19 -35.68
C ALA A 338 14.21 -27.94 -37.15
N GLU A 339 13.44 -28.54 -38.05
CA GLU A 339 13.48 -28.22 -39.48
C GLU A 339 12.47 -27.11 -39.79
N ASN A 340 12.77 -26.25 -40.78
CA ASN A 340 11.95 -25.08 -41.12
C ASN A 340 10.75 -25.44 -42.03
N SER A 341 10.07 -26.54 -41.72
CA SER A 341 8.93 -27.09 -42.48
C SER A 341 7.88 -27.67 -41.53
N ASN A 342 6.60 -27.58 -41.91
CA ASN A 342 5.45 -27.81 -41.01
C ASN A 342 5.11 -29.29 -40.72
N GLU A 343 6.09 -30.19 -40.71
CA GLU A 343 5.93 -31.57 -40.21
C GLU A 343 7.02 -31.91 -39.19
N PRO A 344 6.69 -32.63 -38.10
CA PRO A 344 7.65 -32.94 -37.04
C PRO A 344 8.64 -34.02 -37.47
N SER A 345 9.93 -33.69 -37.56
CA SER A 345 11.00 -34.65 -37.82
C SER A 345 11.07 -35.72 -36.73
N SER A 346 11.17 -37.01 -37.10
CA SER A 346 11.26 -38.11 -36.13
C SER A 346 12.64 -38.25 -35.45
N LEU A 347 13.56 -37.32 -35.69
CA LEU A 347 14.93 -37.37 -35.16
C LEU A 347 15.09 -36.50 -33.89
N VAL A 348 15.54 -37.13 -32.80
CA VAL A 348 15.94 -36.46 -31.55
C VAL A 348 17.46 -36.42 -31.38
N VAL A 349 17.95 -35.25 -30.99
CA VAL A 349 19.30 -34.96 -30.51
C VAL A 349 19.47 -35.49 -29.08
N LEU A 350 20.39 -36.42 -28.89
CA LEU A 350 20.81 -36.99 -27.60
C LEU A 350 22.23 -36.49 -27.25
N PHE A 351 22.48 -36.20 -25.97
CA PHE A 351 23.84 -36.05 -25.44
C PHE A 351 24.39 -37.42 -24.98
N LEU A 352 25.72 -37.55 -24.79
CA LEU A 352 26.36 -38.87 -24.66
C LEU A 352 25.84 -39.69 -23.48
N GLU A 353 25.54 -39.05 -22.34
CA GLU A 353 25.02 -39.71 -21.14
C GLU A 353 23.58 -40.21 -21.33
N GLU A 354 22.75 -39.48 -22.08
CA GLU A 354 21.42 -39.94 -22.51
C GLU A 354 21.54 -41.13 -23.48
N ALA A 355 22.40 -41.00 -24.50
CA ALA A 355 22.61 -42.05 -25.49
C ALA A 355 23.13 -43.34 -24.84
N LEU A 356 24.15 -43.26 -23.99
CA LEU A 356 24.72 -44.42 -23.30
C LEU A 356 23.71 -45.10 -22.37
N TYR A 357 22.86 -44.33 -21.68
CA TYR A 357 21.77 -44.90 -20.88
C TYR A 357 20.78 -45.68 -21.76
N LEU A 358 20.41 -45.13 -22.92
CA LEU A 358 19.49 -45.79 -23.86
C LEU A 358 20.09 -47.04 -24.51
N VAL A 359 21.38 -47.03 -24.84
CA VAL A 359 22.09 -48.19 -25.42
C VAL A 359 22.24 -49.31 -24.40
N VAL A 360 22.67 -49.01 -23.16
CA VAL A 360 23.18 -50.04 -22.24
C VAL A 360 22.28 -50.33 -21.04
N ILE A 361 21.44 -49.38 -20.59
CA ILE A 361 20.57 -49.56 -19.40
C ILE A 361 19.12 -49.85 -19.77
N SER A 362 18.56 -49.18 -20.79
CA SER A 362 17.19 -49.48 -21.26
C SER A 362 17.14 -50.41 -22.48
N GLY A 363 18.25 -50.59 -23.20
CA GLY A 363 18.33 -51.43 -24.40
C GLY A 363 17.46 -50.94 -25.56
N CYS A 364 17.10 -49.65 -25.58
CA CYS A 364 16.20 -49.06 -26.57
C CYS A 364 16.92 -48.53 -27.82
N LEU A 365 18.25 -48.44 -27.81
CA LEU A 365 19.05 -47.83 -28.88
C LEU A 365 20.21 -48.76 -29.30
N SER A 366 20.14 -49.28 -30.52
CA SER A 366 21.11 -50.29 -31.02
C SER A 366 22.32 -49.66 -31.71
N LEU A 367 23.29 -49.15 -30.93
CA LEU A 367 24.52 -48.53 -31.46
C LEU A 367 25.80 -49.32 -31.08
N MET A 368 26.34 -50.05 -32.05
CA MET A 368 27.55 -50.89 -31.96
C MET A 368 27.49 -51.90 -30.79
N THR A 369 28.61 -52.50 -30.36
CA THR A 369 28.61 -53.23 -29.09
C THR A 369 28.73 -52.24 -27.93
N SER A 370 27.99 -52.48 -26.84
CA SER A 370 27.87 -51.54 -25.72
C SER A 370 29.20 -51.16 -25.08
N GLY A 371 30.17 -52.10 -25.05
CA GLY A 371 31.53 -51.85 -24.56
C GLY A 371 32.37 -50.92 -25.44
N GLU A 372 32.21 -50.98 -26.78
CA GLU A 372 32.91 -50.10 -27.71
C GLU A 372 32.40 -48.66 -27.59
N PHE A 373 31.07 -48.47 -27.56
CA PHE A 373 30.48 -47.14 -27.41
C PHE A 373 30.79 -46.52 -26.03
N PHE A 374 30.77 -47.33 -24.97
CA PHE A 374 31.22 -46.91 -23.64
C PHE A 374 32.68 -46.46 -23.62
N SER A 375 33.58 -47.24 -24.23
CA SER A 375 35.00 -46.89 -24.37
C SER A 375 35.21 -45.59 -25.15
N HIS A 376 34.43 -45.37 -26.22
CA HIS A 376 34.45 -44.14 -26.99
C HIS A 376 33.98 -42.92 -26.17
N CYS A 377 32.95 -43.07 -25.34
CA CYS A 377 32.48 -41.98 -24.47
C CYS A 377 33.53 -41.57 -23.42
N ILE A 378 34.22 -42.54 -22.80
CA ILE A 378 35.34 -42.28 -21.87
C ILE A 378 36.49 -41.57 -22.60
N ALA A 379 36.84 -42.00 -23.81
CA ALA A 379 37.88 -41.35 -24.62
C ALA A 379 37.48 -39.93 -25.09
N SER A 380 36.18 -39.63 -25.18
CA SER A 380 35.66 -38.36 -25.70
C SER A 380 35.63 -37.22 -24.67
N ALA A 381 35.58 -37.52 -23.36
CA ALA A 381 35.70 -36.51 -22.31
C ALA A 381 36.20 -37.12 -20.99
N ALA A 382 37.27 -36.54 -20.44
CA ALA A 382 37.97 -37.08 -19.26
C ALA A 382 37.14 -37.13 -17.97
N ASP A 383 36.05 -36.36 -17.91
CA ASP A 383 35.11 -36.29 -16.79
C ASP A 383 33.84 -37.14 -16.99
N PHE A 384 33.67 -37.75 -18.18
CA PHE A 384 32.45 -38.43 -18.59
C PHE A 384 31.98 -39.50 -17.60
N VAL A 385 32.92 -40.24 -17.00
CA VAL A 385 32.63 -41.27 -15.99
C VAL A 385 31.86 -40.71 -14.80
N PHE A 386 32.27 -39.54 -14.29
CA PHE A 386 31.62 -38.89 -13.15
C PHE A 386 30.26 -38.32 -13.56
N ARG A 387 30.19 -37.68 -14.74
CA ARG A 387 28.95 -37.18 -15.31
C ARG A 387 27.90 -38.28 -15.52
N PHE A 388 28.30 -39.42 -16.07
CA PHE A 388 27.40 -40.56 -16.30
C PHE A 388 26.98 -41.23 -14.99
N ALA A 389 27.87 -41.37 -14.00
CA ALA A 389 27.53 -41.92 -12.69
C ALA A 389 26.46 -41.09 -11.96
N VAL A 390 26.57 -39.75 -11.98
CA VAL A 390 25.54 -38.85 -11.39
C VAL A 390 24.25 -38.86 -12.22
N TYR A 391 24.34 -38.87 -13.54
CA TYR A 391 23.17 -39.00 -14.43
C TYR A 391 22.38 -40.29 -14.12
N LEU A 392 23.08 -41.43 -14.05
CA LEU A 392 22.52 -42.74 -13.73
C LEU A 392 21.90 -42.78 -12.31
N HIS A 393 22.54 -42.14 -11.33
CA HIS A 393 22.01 -42.05 -9.96
C HIS A 393 20.64 -41.37 -9.90
N PHE A 394 20.44 -40.30 -10.67
CA PHE A 394 19.17 -39.56 -10.74
C PHE A 394 18.12 -40.30 -11.59
N ARG A 395 18.46 -40.77 -12.81
CA ARG A 395 17.52 -41.55 -13.65
C ARG A 395 16.96 -42.77 -12.92
N ARG A 396 17.79 -43.49 -12.16
CA ARG A 396 17.37 -44.65 -11.33
C ARG A 396 16.41 -44.32 -10.19
N ARG A 397 16.29 -43.04 -9.81
CA ARG A 397 15.38 -42.54 -8.77
C ARG A 397 14.14 -41.86 -9.36
N GLY A 398 13.87 -42.07 -10.66
CA GLY A 398 12.74 -41.47 -11.38
C GLY A 398 12.96 -40.03 -11.85
N TRP A 399 14.10 -39.40 -11.52
CA TRP A 399 14.37 -38.02 -11.90
C TRP A 399 14.73 -37.91 -13.38
N ILE A 400 14.14 -36.95 -14.08
CA ILE A 400 14.50 -36.62 -15.46
C ILE A 400 15.67 -35.64 -15.41
N VAL A 401 16.77 -36.00 -16.07
CA VAL A 401 18.04 -35.26 -16.07
C VAL A 401 18.22 -34.61 -17.43
N LYS A 402 18.53 -33.30 -17.47
CA LYS A 402 18.81 -32.55 -18.70
C LYS A 402 20.07 -31.68 -18.56
N PRO A 403 20.73 -31.29 -19.69
CA PRO A 403 21.95 -30.51 -19.64
C PRO A 403 21.75 -29.17 -18.94
N GLY A 404 22.64 -28.85 -18.01
CA GLY A 404 22.59 -27.63 -17.21
C GLY A 404 23.26 -26.41 -17.86
N LEU A 405 23.77 -26.54 -19.09
CA LEU A 405 24.62 -25.53 -19.76
C LEU A 405 24.00 -24.12 -19.78
N ASN A 406 22.69 -24.01 -20.05
CA ASN A 406 21.94 -22.74 -20.03
C ASN A 406 21.87 -22.06 -18.65
N TYR A 407 22.25 -22.79 -17.59
CA TYR A 407 22.30 -22.37 -16.20
C TYR A 407 23.73 -22.40 -15.62
N GLY A 408 24.76 -22.64 -16.43
CA GLY A 408 26.16 -22.67 -15.98
C GLY A 408 26.48 -23.81 -14.99
N VAL A 409 25.78 -24.94 -15.08
CA VAL A 409 25.99 -26.15 -14.26
C VAL A 409 25.96 -27.40 -15.14
N ASP A 410 26.36 -28.56 -14.62
CA ASP A 410 26.40 -29.81 -15.39
C ASP A 410 25.00 -30.29 -15.79
N TYR A 411 24.09 -30.41 -14.80
CA TYR A 411 22.70 -30.83 -15.04
C TYR A 411 21.67 -29.97 -14.33
N VAL A 412 20.45 -29.98 -14.87
CA VAL A 412 19.22 -29.65 -14.14
C VAL A 412 18.35 -30.91 -14.05
N VAL A 413 17.76 -31.14 -12.88
CA VAL A 413 16.95 -32.35 -12.61
C VAL A 413 15.52 -32.00 -12.23
N TYR A 414 14.58 -32.79 -12.77
CA TYR A 414 13.13 -32.59 -12.68
C TYR A 414 12.48 -33.82 -12.03
N PRO A 415 11.46 -33.65 -11.17
CA PRO A 415 10.73 -34.78 -10.56
C PRO A 415 9.69 -35.42 -11.49
N ASP A 416 9.33 -34.75 -12.59
CA ASP A 416 8.41 -35.19 -13.66
C ASP A 416 8.83 -34.51 -14.98
N ALA A 417 8.12 -34.72 -16.08
CA ALA A 417 8.42 -34.17 -17.40
C ALA A 417 8.67 -32.63 -17.37
N PRO A 418 9.72 -32.12 -18.05
CA PRO A 418 10.04 -30.68 -18.08
C PRO A 418 8.96 -29.76 -18.67
N SER A 419 7.93 -30.31 -19.33
CA SER A 419 6.72 -29.62 -19.76
C SER A 419 5.73 -29.33 -18.62
N ASN A 420 5.75 -30.17 -17.57
CA ASN A 420 4.75 -30.19 -16.51
C ASN A 420 5.25 -29.49 -15.24
N VAL A 421 6.56 -29.59 -14.97
CA VAL A 421 7.21 -29.10 -13.75
C VAL A 421 8.52 -28.40 -14.05
N HIS A 422 8.91 -27.46 -13.19
CA HIS A 422 10.23 -26.83 -13.25
C HIS A 422 11.29 -27.67 -12.52
N SER A 423 12.54 -27.63 -13.00
CA SER A 423 13.66 -28.35 -12.36
C SER A 423 13.89 -27.81 -10.94
N GLN A 424 13.72 -28.65 -9.93
CA GLN A 424 13.84 -28.26 -8.52
C GLN A 424 15.29 -28.00 -8.09
N PHE A 425 16.24 -28.66 -8.76
CA PHE A 425 17.66 -28.64 -8.42
C PHE A 425 18.54 -28.35 -9.63
N MET A 426 19.60 -27.58 -9.38
CA MET A 426 20.77 -27.45 -10.24
C MET A 426 21.87 -28.34 -9.67
N VAL A 427 22.47 -29.18 -10.50
CA VAL A 427 23.49 -30.16 -10.10
C VAL A 427 24.83 -29.74 -10.67
N ILE A 428 25.78 -29.49 -9.78
CA ILE A 428 27.20 -29.32 -10.10
C ILE A 428 27.91 -30.61 -9.71
N ILE A 429 28.66 -31.18 -10.63
CA ILE A 429 29.35 -32.46 -10.46
C ILE A 429 30.79 -32.20 -10.07
N VAL A 430 31.24 -32.91 -9.05
CA VAL A 430 32.59 -32.75 -8.52
C VAL A 430 33.33 -34.10 -8.61
N PRO A 431 34.25 -34.25 -9.58
CA PRO A 431 35.16 -35.38 -9.66
C PRO A 431 35.92 -35.62 -8.34
N HIS A 432 36.11 -36.89 -7.98
CA HIS A 432 36.93 -37.35 -6.85
C HIS A 432 36.51 -36.86 -5.43
N TRP A 433 35.36 -36.21 -5.27
CA TRP A 433 34.98 -35.61 -3.98
C TRP A 433 34.32 -36.60 -3.01
N ASN A 434 34.95 -36.75 -1.83
CA ASN A 434 34.55 -37.70 -0.78
C ASN A 434 33.73 -37.09 0.37
N GLY A 435 33.43 -35.78 0.30
CA GLY A 435 32.49 -35.07 1.20
C GLY A 435 33.08 -34.50 2.48
N PHE A 436 32.49 -33.37 2.92
CA PHE A 436 32.53 -32.78 4.27
C PHE A 436 33.87 -32.36 4.92
N GLN A 437 35.05 -32.73 4.42
CA GLN A 437 36.32 -32.24 5.00
C GLN A 437 36.92 -31.03 4.27
N GLU A 438 36.81 -30.96 2.94
CA GLU A 438 37.15 -29.76 2.16
C GLU A 438 36.07 -29.44 1.13
N LEU A 439 35.86 -28.14 0.86
CA LEU A 439 35.02 -27.67 -0.25
C LEU A 439 35.86 -27.75 -1.54
N PRO A 440 35.40 -28.49 -2.57
CA PRO A 440 36.22 -28.88 -3.72
C PRO A 440 36.21 -27.84 -4.85
N MET A 441 35.64 -26.68 -4.59
CA MET A 441 35.51 -25.53 -5.48
C MET A 441 35.87 -24.28 -4.68
N THR A 442 36.36 -23.21 -5.31
CA THR A 442 36.73 -22.02 -4.55
C THR A 442 35.48 -21.34 -3.98
N TRP A 443 35.66 -20.53 -2.93
CA TRP A 443 34.58 -19.70 -2.40
C TRP A 443 33.96 -18.76 -3.45
N ARG A 444 34.70 -18.39 -4.51
CA ARG A 444 34.18 -17.61 -5.64
C ARG A 444 33.17 -18.43 -6.45
N ASP A 445 33.45 -19.71 -6.66
CA ASP A 445 32.65 -20.60 -7.50
C ASP A 445 31.37 -21.00 -6.74
N ALA A 446 31.48 -21.31 -5.45
CA ALA A 446 30.34 -21.56 -4.57
C ALA A 446 29.39 -20.34 -4.46
N VAL A 447 29.94 -19.12 -4.34
CA VAL A 447 29.15 -17.88 -4.37
C VAL A 447 28.53 -17.62 -5.73
N SER A 448 29.23 -17.95 -6.83
CA SER A 448 28.70 -17.81 -8.19
C SER A 448 27.53 -18.75 -8.43
N ALA A 449 27.68 -20.04 -8.08
CA ALA A 449 26.60 -21.03 -8.11
C ALA A 449 25.40 -20.60 -7.28
N SER A 450 25.62 -20.11 -6.05
CA SER A 450 24.55 -19.61 -5.17
C SER A 450 23.85 -18.35 -5.70
N ARG A 451 24.54 -17.49 -6.46
CA ARG A 451 23.92 -16.32 -7.11
C ARG A 451 23.06 -16.72 -8.30
N ILE A 452 23.56 -17.61 -9.15
CA ILE A 452 22.79 -18.16 -10.29
C ILE A 452 21.54 -18.88 -9.76
N SER A 453 21.67 -19.69 -8.71
CA SER A 453 20.54 -20.42 -8.13
C SER A 453 19.49 -19.51 -7.50
N CYS A 454 19.89 -18.38 -6.91
CA CYS A 454 18.99 -17.37 -6.40
C CYS A 454 18.20 -16.68 -7.54
N ALA A 455 18.86 -16.33 -8.64
CA ALA A 455 18.22 -15.74 -9.81
C ALA A 455 17.12 -16.64 -10.39
N VAL A 456 17.38 -17.95 -10.51
CA VAL A 456 16.41 -18.94 -11.06
C VAL A 456 15.56 -19.67 -10.01
N SER A 457 15.63 -19.26 -8.73
CA SER A 457 14.88 -19.84 -7.61
C SER A 457 15.06 -21.36 -7.39
N LYS A 458 16.28 -21.90 -7.61
CA LYS A 458 16.61 -23.34 -7.47
C LYS A 458 17.63 -23.59 -6.35
N ASN A 459 17.64 -24.81 -5.81
CA ASN A 459 18.68 -25.24 -4.88
C ASN A 459 19.88 -25.83 -5.64
N VAL A 460 21.11 -25.57 -5.17
CA VAL A 460 22.33 -26.19 -5.73
C VAL A 460 22.64 -27.46 -4.97
N LEU A 461 22.84 -28.55 -5.73
CA LEU A 461 23.39 -29.81 -5.25
C LEU A 461 24.82 -29.95 -5.78
N LEU A 462 25.78 -30.12 -4.88
CA LEU A 462 27.11 -30.62 -5.22
C LEU A 462 27.07 -32.15 -5.17
N CYS A 463 27.29 -32.79 -6.31
CA CYS A 463 27.31 -34.24 -6.45
C CYS A 463 28.76 -34.75 -6.55
N GLY A 464 29.26 -35.31 -5.46
CA GLY A 464 30.58 -35.95 -5.39
C GLY A 464 30.48 -37.42 -5.76
N VAL A 465 31.35 -37.89 -6.66
CA VAL A 465 31.49 -39.32 -6.94
C VAL A 465 32.71 -39.81 -6.18
N LYS A 466 32.51 -40.73 -5.23
CA LYS A 466 33.59 -41.19 -4.34
C LYS A 466 34.73 -41.81 -5.19
N ASN A 467 35.98 -41.51 -4.84
CA ASN A 467 37.13 -41.83 -5.67
C ASN A 467 37.16 -43.31 -6.12
N PHE A 468 37.23 -43.54 -7.42
CA PHE A 468 37.65 -44.83 -7.97
C PHE A 468 39.18 -44.88 -7.84
N ASP A 469 39.71 -45.67 -6.90
CA ASP A 469 41.16 -45.79 -6.65
C ASP A 469 41.86 -46.67 -7.73
N GLY A 470 41.67 -46.34 -9.00
CA GLY A 470 42.11 -47.15 -10.13
C GLY A 470 42.11 -46.43 -11.49
N ASP A 471 42.51 -47.17 -12.52
CA ASP A 471 42.61 -46.70 -13.91
C ASP A 471 41.21 -46.59 -14.54
N PHE A 472 40.77 -45.36 -14.80
CA PHE A 472 39.44 -45.05 -15.34
C PHE A 472 39.17 -45.69 -16.72
N GLN A 473 40.20 -46.06 -17.47
CA GLN A 473 40.05 -46.78 -18.75
C GLN A 473 39.70 -48.27 -18.58
N LYS A 474 39.68 -48.78 -17.33
CA LYS A 474 39.38 -50.18 -16.99
C LYS A 474 38.08 -50.37 -16.19
N LEU A 475 37.37 -49.28 -15.87
CA LEU A 475 36.06 -49.37 -15.24
C LEU A 475 35.08 -50.07 -16.18
N THR A 476 34.24 -50.96 -15.65
CA THR A 476 33.12 -51.53 -16.38
C THR A 476 31.84 -50.74 -16.11
N LEU A 477 30.81 -50.95 -16.93
CA LEU A 477 29.50 -50.33 -16.69
C LEU A 477 28.91 -50.74 -15.33
N ASP A 478 29.12 -51.99 -14.90
CA ASP A 478 28.58 -52.52 -13.63
C ASP A 478 29.25 -51.89 -12.40
N ASP A 479 30.52 -51.48 -12.51
CA ASP A 479 31.19 -50.67 -11.48
C ASP A 479 30.52 -49.31 -11.33
N LEU A 480 30.12 -48.68 -12.44
CA LEU A 480 29.37 -47.41 -12.42
C LEU A 480 27.94 -47.60 -11.89
N GLN A 481 27.31 -48.75 -12.15
CA GLN A 481 25.99 -49.08 -11.59
C GLN A 481 26.00 -49.15 -10.06
N GLN A 482 27.12 -49.53 -9.44
CA GLN A 482 27.27 -49.70 -7.99
C GLN A 482 27.93 -48.50 -7.29
N CYS A 483 28.35 -47.48 -8.04
CA CYS A 483 29.12 -46.37 -7.51
C CYS A 483 28.29 -45.44 -6.57
N PRO A 484 28.77 -45.15 -5.34
CA PRO A 484 28.08 -44.27 -4.41
C PRO A 484 28.33 -42.78 -4.72
N VAL A 485 27.33 -42.13 -5.32
CA VAL A 485 27.26 -40.66 -5.43
C VAL A 485 26.83 -40.07 -4.08
N GLN A 486 27.62 -39.15 -3.55
CA GLN A 486 27.28 -38.29 -2.42
C GLN A 486 26.65 -36.99 -2.92
N ILE A 487 25.70 -36.44 -2.16
CA ILE A 487 24.99 -35.21 -2.52
C ILE A 487 25.00 -34.24 -1.34
N VAL A 488 25.47 -33.02 -1.55
CA VAL A 488 25.45 -31.93 -0.56
C VAL A 488 24.65 -30.75 -1.10
N CYS A 489 23.60 -30.36 -0.38
CA CYS A 489 22.76 -29.22 -0.73
C CYS A 489 23.35 -27.93 -0.14
N LEU A 490 23.73 -26.97 -1.00
CA LEU A 490 24.23 -25.67 -0.55
C LEU A 490 23.04 -24.80 -0.09
N LYS A 491 23.12 -24.30 1.15
CA LYS A 491 22.14 -23.37 1.73
C LYS A 491 22.87 -22.19 2.37
N GLN A 492 22.27 -21.00 2.24
CA GLN A 492 22.85 -19.76 2.75
C GLN A 492 22.76 -19.69 4.29
N TRP A 493 23.82 -19.20 4.93
CA TRP A 493 23.93 -19.06 6.38
C TRP A 493 24.17 -17.59 6.78
N PHE A 494 23.59 -17.16 7.90
CA PHE A 494 23.71 -15.81 8.44
C PHE A 494 24.13 -15.86 9.92
N ALA A 495 25.10 -15.04 10.31
CA ALA A 495 25.73 -15.09 11.64
C ALA A 495 25.20 -14.00 12.60
N ARG A 496 25.01 -14.35 13.88
CA ARG A 496 24.64 -13.44 14.96
C ARG A 496 25.85 -12.66 15.51
N ARG A 497 25.69 -11.36 15.78
CA ARG A 497 26.33 -10.61 16.89
C ARG A 497 25.45 -9.44 17.34
N PRO A 498 25.53 -8.99 18.61
CA PRO A 498 24.93 -7.73 19.07
C PRO A 498 25.81 -6.54 18.65
N PHE A 499 25.19 -5.42 18.28
CA PHE A 499 25.88 -4.27 17.69
C PHE A 499 25.39 -2.93 18.27
N SER A 500 26.32 -2.11 18.79
CA SER A 500 26.01 -0.80 19.39
C SER A 500 27.10 0.28 19.18
N ASP A 501 28.16 0.01 18.40
CA ASP A 501 29.25 0.98 18.18
C ASP A 501 29.07 1.80 16.89
N LYS A 502 29.17 3.13 17.03
CA LYS A 502 29.13 4.11 15.93
C LYS A 502 30.20 3.89 14.86
N LYS A 503 31.28 3.16 15.14
CA LYS A 503 32.30 2.77 14.14
C LYS A 503 31.74 1.87 13.02
N GLU A 504 30.84 0.95 13.33
CA GLU A 504 30.37 -0.05 12.35
C GLU A 504 29.36 0.50 11.34
N ARG A 505 28.77 1.68 11.56
CA ARG A 505 27.97 2.39 10.56
C ARG A 505 28.75 2.64 9.26
N LYS A 506 30.06 2.89 9.33
CA LYS A 506 30.95 3.02 8.16
C LYS A 506 31.30 1.69 7.48
N ILE A 507 30.98 0.55 8.10
CA ILE A 507 31.20 -0.80 7.58
C ILE A 507 29.90 -1.35 6.96
N ARG A 508 28.72 -1.09 7.57
CA ARG A 508 27.41 -1.38 6.95
C ARG A 508 27.28 -0.76 5.56
N PHE A 509 27.72 0.50 5.38
CA PHE A 509 27.78 1.18 4.07
C PHE A 509 28.71 0.54 3.00
N LYS A 510 29.42 -0.56 3.33
CA LYS A 510 30.35 -1.26 2.41
C LYS A 510 30.04 -2.75 2.23
N LEU A 511 29.03 -3.28 2.92
CA LEU A 511 28.51 -4.63 2.71
C LEU A 511 27.20 -4.52 1.95
N ALA A 512 27.02 -5.32 0.89
CA ALA A 512 25.79 -5.31 0.11
C ALA A 512 24.59 -5.58 1.03
N MET A 513 23.62 -4.66 1.04
CA MET A 513 22.50 -4.74 1.98
C MET A 513 21.54 -5.88 1.59
N PRO A 514 20.92 -6.56 2.55
CA PRO A 514 19.86 -7.51 2.24
C PRO A 514 18.66 -6.81 1.61
N CYS A 515 17.85 -7.56 0.86
CA CYS A 515 16.63 -7.06 0.24
C CYS A 515 15.73 -6.31 1.24
N ARG A 516 15.23 -5.14 0.83
CA ARG A 516 14.38 -4.26 1.63
C ARG A 516 12.90 -4.67 1.62
N CYS A 517 12.54 -5.73 0.90
CA CYS A 517 11.17 -6.26 0.79
C CYS A 517 10.96 -7.47 1.72
N LEU A 518 10.28 -7.25 2.84
CA LEU A 518 9.92 -8.27 3.82
C LEU A 518 8.42 -8.57 3.81
N ARG A 519 8.06 -9.77 4.27
CA ARG A 519 6.68 -10.23 4.51
C ARG A 519 6.69 -11.03 5.82
N TRP A 520 6.17 -10.47 6.90
CA TRP A 520 6.15 -11.12 8.22
C TRP A 520 4.74 -11.25 8.75
N ALA A 521 4.42 -12.41 9.30
CA ALA A 521 3.19 -12.68 10.03
C ALA A 521 3.51 -13.06 11.47
N PHE A 522 2.72 -12.56 12.42
CA PHE A 522 2.79 -12.94 13.83
C PHE A 522 1.40 -13.37 14.28
N ARG A 523 1.28 -14.58 14.82
CA ARG A 523 0.00 -15.10 15.32
C ARG A 523 -0.22 -14.64 16.76
N ILE A 524 -1.28 -13.85 16.98
CA ILE A 524 -1.63 -13.31 18.31
C ILE A 524 -2.51 -14.26 19.14
N VAL A 525 -3.18 -15.22 18.50
CA VAL A 525 -3.92 -16.28 19.19
C VAL A 525 -2.95 -17.17 19.97
N ASN A 526 -3.33 -17.48 21.22
CA ASN A 526 -2.53 -18.20 22.23
C ASN A 526 -1.21 -17.50 22.63
N TRP A 527 -0.97 -16.25 22.23
CA TRP A 527 0.15 -15.47 22.73
C TRP A 527 -0.21 -14.87 24.11
N GLU A 528 0.41 -15.39 25.17
CA GLU A 528 0.16 -15.00 26.56
C GLU A 528 1.44 -14.54 27.28
N PRO A 529 1.97 -13.35 26.93
CA PRO A 529 3.16 -12.81 27.58
C PRO A 529 2.89 -12.46 29.06
N SER A 530 3.88 -12.74 29.91
CA SER A 530 3.88 -12.43 31.34
C SER A 530 3.88 -10.91 31.61
N VAL A 531 3.57 -10.51 32.85
CA VAL A 531 3.68 -9.10 33.32
C VAL A 531 5.08 -8.54 33.05
N THR A 532 6.13 -9.35 33.26
CA THR A 532 7.52 -8.98 32.97
C THR A 532 7.80 -8.76 31.49
N GLU A 533 7.22 -9.58 30.60
CA GLU A 533 7.35 -9.41 29.15
C GLU A 533 6.54 -8.21 28.66
N TRP A 534 5.32 -7.99 29.16
CA TRP A 534 4.55 -6.76 28.89
C TRP A 534 5.35 -5.51 29.25
N THR A 535 5.92 -5.43 30.45
CA THR A 535 6.72 -4.29 30.88
C THR A 535 7.96 -4.10 30.01
N ARG A 536 8.64 -5.18 29.61
CA ARG A 536 9.77 -5.10 28.66
C ARG A 536 9.32 -4.58 27.30
N MET A 537 8.23 -5.11 26.75
CA MET A 537 7.71 -4.75 25.43
C MET A 537 7.23 -3.31 25.35
N LEU A 538 6.44 -2.86 26.33
CA LEU A 538 5.95 -1.48 26.41
C LEU A 538 7.11 -0.49 26.51
N ARG A 539 8.21 -0.85 27.19
CA ARG A 539 9.44 -0.04 27.25
C ARG A 539 10.27 -0.05 25.97
N CYS A 540 10.04 -0.97 25.03
CA CYS A 540 10.70 -1.00 23.72
C CYS A 540 9.93 -0.23 22.63
N LEU A 541 8.79 0.40 22.96
CA LEU A 541 7.99 1.24 22.06
C LEU A 541 8.21 2.73 22.33
N GLN A 542 7.74 3.60 21.43
CA GLN A 542 7.73 5.05 21.68
C GLN A 542 6.66 5.41 22.71
N LEU A 543 6.94 6.42 23.53
CA LEU A 543 5.97 6.98 24.48
C LEU A 543 4.67 7.40 23.78
N ASP A 544 4.75 7.90 22.54
CA ASP A 544 3.61 8.34 21.72
C ASP A 544 2.63 7.20 21.35
N ASP A 545 3.10 5.95 21.34
CA ASP A 545 2.23 4.78 21.12
C ASP A 545 1.49 4.37 22.42
N LEU A 546 1.98 4.73 23.61
CA LEU A 546 1.36 4.32 24.87
C LEU A 546 -0.08 4.87 25.05
N PRO A 547 -0.41 6.14 24.72
CA PRO A 547 -1.80 6.61 24.69
C PRO A 547 -2.69 5.92 23.63
N ARG A 548 -2.11 5.31 22.60
CA ARG A 548 -2.86 4.52 21.59
C ARG A 548 -3.16 3.11 22.11
N ILE A 549 -2.20 2.50 22.81
CA ILE A 549 -2.35 1.19 23.48
C ILE A 549 -3.35 1.29 24.65
N ARG A 550 -3.22 2.32 25.50
CA ARG A 550 -4.10 2.56 26.66
C ARG A 550 -5.56 2.89 26.31
N ARG A 551 -5.87 3.17 25.04
CA ARG A 551 -7.25 3.41 24.54
C ARG A 551 -7.94 2.16 23.99
N GLN A 552 -7.23 1.03 23.85
CA GLN A 552 -7.83 -0.23 23.41
C GLN A 552 -8.64 -0.85 24.56
N VAL A 553 -9.80 -1.43 24.23
CA VAL A 553 -10.73 -2.01 25.21
C VAL A 553 -10.53 -3.53 25.35
N PHE A 554 -10.25 -4.23 24.25
CA PHE A 554 -10.11 -5.68 24.23
C PHE A 554 -8.64 -6.12 24.29
N GLN A 555 -8.41 -7.27 24.92
CA GLN A 555 -7.08 -7.85 25.10
C GLN A 555 -6.40 -8.16 23.75
N GLU A 556 -7.20 -8.51 22.75
CA GLU A 556 -6.80 -8.85 21.39
C GLU A 556 -6.25 -7.62 20.66
N ASP A 557 -6.91 -6.47 20.75
CA ASP A 557 -6.47 -5.20 20.16
C ASP A 557 -5.21 -4.66 20.84
N ILE A 558 -5.10 -4.84 22.17
CA ILE A 558 -3.89 -4.52 22.94
C ILE A 558 -2.70 -5.36 22.43
N LYS A 559 -2.89 -6.68 22.29
CA LYS A 559 -1.89 -7.61 21.73
C LYS A 559 -1.51 -7.19 20.30
N ALA A 560 -2.49 -6.98 19.42
CA ALA A 560 -2.26 -6.61 18.03
C ALA A 560 -1.48 -5.28 17.90
N THR A 561 -1.87 -4.27 18.68
CA THR A 561 -1.24 -2.95 18.70
C THR A 561 0.23 -3.01 19.14
N VAL A 562 0.52 -3.77 20.21
CA VAL A 562 1.89 -3.92 20.74
C VAL A 562 2.76 -4.77 19.82
N ALA A 563 2.27 -5.94 19.38
CA ALA A 563 3.01 -6.79 18.46
C ALA A 563 3.35 -6.07 17.14
N GLY A 564 2.38 -5.37 16.55
CA GLY A 564 2.58 -4.58 15.34
C GLY A 564 3.57 -3.43 15.52
N GLY A 565 3.51 -2.73 16.67
CA GLY A 565 4.50 -1.71 17.03
C GLY A 565 5.93 -2.25 17.04
N LEU A 566 6.14 -3.40 17.70
CA LEU A 566 7.45 -4.04 17.81
C LEU A 566 7.93 -4.60 16.45
N MET A 567 7.04 -5.23 15.67
CA MET A 567 7.33 -5.73 14.32
C MET A 567 7.80 -4.60 13.39
N MET A 568 7.15 -3.43 13.43
CA MET A 568 7.59 -2.28 12.64
C MET A 568 9.01 -1.84 12.99
N ARG A 569 9.33 -1.69 14.29
CA ARG A 569 10.69 -1.30 14.73
C ARG A 569 11.74 -2.32 14.30
N LYS A 570 11.45 -3.62 14.44
CA LYS A 570 12.34 -4.70 13.98
C LYS A 570 12.54 -4.66 12.45
N ALA A 571 11.46 -4.55 11.68
CA ALA A 571 11.53 -4.56 10.21
C ALA A 571 12.32 -3.36 9.67
N ILE A 572 12.09 -2.17 10.24
CA ILE A 572 12.85 -0.97 9.94
C ILE A 572 14.33 -1.18 10.28
N SER A 573 14.67 -1.68 11.49
CA SER A 573 16.07 -1.91 11.88
C SER A 573 16.80 -2.88 10.92
N VAL A 574 16.10 -3.92 10.46
CA VAL A 574 16.62 -4.91 9.51
C VAL A 574 16.83 -4.31 8.11
N CYS A 575 15.83 -3.61 7.55
CA CYS A 575 15.89 -3.08 6.17
C CYS A 575 16.72 -1.79 6.03
N THR A 576 16.81 -0.97 7.08
CA THR A 576 17.46 0.35 7.02
C THR A 576 18.84 0.37 7.68
N GLY A 577 19.13 -0.59 8.55
CA GLY A 577 20.36 -0.61 9.35
C GLY A 577 20.41 0.41 10.49
N LEU A 578 19.31 1.08 10.83
CA LEU A 578 19.16 1.92 12.03
C LEU A 578 19.18 1.07 13.31
N ALA A 579 19.71 1.61 14.42
CA ALA A 579 19.56 0.99 15.73
C ALA A 579 18.14 1.21 16.30
N TRP A 580 17.70 0.37 17.24
CA TRP A 580 16.32 0.34 17.73
C TRP A 580 15.89 1.65 18.42
N ASP A 581 16.82 2.36 19.04
CA ASP A 581 16.72 3.66 19.68
C ASP A 581 16.80 4.85 18.71
N GLU A 582 17.36 4.65 17.52
CA GLU A 582 17.47 5.68 16.48
C GLU A 582 16.23 5.76 15.57
N ILE A 583 15.33 4.77 15.66
CA ILE A 583 14.09 4.73 14.88
C ILE A 583 13.05 5.66 15.51
N THR A 584 12.81 6.81 14.88
CA THR A 584 11.67 7.67 15.21
C THR A 584 10.54 7.41 14.20
N LEU A 585 9.41 6.93 14.69
CA LEU A 585 8.17 6.82 13.95
C LEU A 585 7.30 8.06 14.15
N ILE A 586 6.69 8.52 13.05
CA ILE A 586 5.60 9.50 13.02
C ILE A 586 4.39 8.87 12.33
N ARG A 587 3.30 9.64 12.16
CA ARG A 587 2.11 9.22 11.41
C ARG A 587 1.71 10.26 10.38
N SER A 588 1.18 9.81 9.24
CA SER A 588 0.50 10.69 8.27
C SER A 588 -0.77 11.31 8.88
N SER A 589 -1.35 12.30 8.19
CA SER A 589 -2.69 12.82 8.47
C SER A 589 -3.80 11.75 8.35
N THR A 590 -3.51 10.61 7.72
CA THR A 590 -4.37 9.42 7.64
C THR A 590 -3.98 8.32 8.64
N GLY A 591 -3.11 8.62 9.61
CA GLY A 591 -2.71 7.72 10.69
C GLY A 591 -1.69 6.63 10.33
N LYS A 592 -1.31 6.50 9.05
CA LYS A 592 -0.33 5.51 8.55
C LYS A 592 1.03 5.78 9.21
N PRO A 593 1.66 4.78 9.85
CA PRO A 593 2.98 4.95 10.46
C PRO A 593 4.06 5.12 9.39
N MET A 594 5.00 6.03 9.62
CA MET A 594 6.08 6.40 8.70
C MET A 594 7.36 6.70 9.50
N LEU A 595 8.53 6.64 8.84
CA LEU A 595 9.76 7.18 9.42
C LEU A 595 9.69 8.71 9.53
N ALA A 596 10.31 9.26 10.56
CA ALA A 596 10.41 10.71 10.76
C ALA A 596 11.27 11.39 9.68
N GLU A 597 10.89 12.60 9.27
CA GLU A 597 11.50 13.34 8.14
C GLU A 597 12.99 13.66 8.32
N ASN A 598 13.49 13.66 9.56
CA ASN A 598 14.91 13.83 9.88
C ASN A 598 15.75 12.56 9.61
N ILE A 599 15.12 11.42 9.35
CA ILE A 599 15.76 10.13 9.04
C ILE A 599 15.85 9.99 7.51
N GLN A 600 16.83 10.68 6.92
CA GLN A 600 17.08 10.61 5.48
C GLN A 600 17.79 9.30 5.10
N LEU A 601 17.02 8.37 4.55
CA LEU A 601 17.55 7.21 3.83
C LEU A 601 18.00 7.64 2.43
N GLY A 602 19.14 7.12 1.96
CA GLY A 602 19.68 7.43 0.63
C GLY A 602 18.97 6.71 -0.53
N TYR A 603 17.78 6.18 -0.28
CA TYR A 603 17.03 5.27 -1.14
C TYR A 603 15.54 5.25 -0.74
N GLN A 604 14.68 4.70 -1.59
CA GLN A 604 13.26 4.54 -1.28
C GLN A 604 13.02 3.37 -0.32
N PHE A 605 12.17 3.58 0.68
CA PHE A 605 11.77 2.54 1.63
C PHE A 605 10.39 2.87 2.19
N SER A 606 9.47 1.92 2.05
CA SER A 606 8.10 2.01 2.57
C SER A 606 7.72 0.74 3.32
N PHE A 607 6.77 0.85 4.25
CA PHE A 607 6.27 -0.27 5.02
C PHE A 607 4.80 -0.08 5.38
N ASN A 608 4.12 -1.18 5.68
CA ASN A 608 2.75 -1.17 6.16
C ASN A 608 2.45 -2.37 7.07
N LEU A 609 1.36 -2.27 7.81
CA LEU A 609 0.94 -3.21 8.84
C LEU A 609 -0.59 -3.32 8.79
N SER A 610 -1.12 -4.54 8.90
CA SER A 610 -2.54 -4.79 9.18
C SER A 610 -2.71 -5.89 10.21
N HIS A 611 -3.88 -6.00 10.82
CA HIS A 611 -4.23 -7.07 11.73
C HIS A 611 -5.73 -7.38 11.69
N HIS A 612 -6.06 -8.66 11.63
CA HIS A 612 -7.44 -9.14 11.72
C HIS A 612 -7.43 -10.61 12.14
N GLY A 613 -8.41 -11.02 12.94
CA GLY A 613 -8.51 -12.40 13.38
C GLY A 613 -7.31 -12.86 14.20
N ASP A 614 -6.65 -13.92 13.76
CA ASP A 614 -5.56 -14.57 14.49
C ASP A 614 -4.19 -13.91 14.28
N TYR A 615 -4.06 -12.94 13.36
CA TYR A 615 -2.77 -12.47 12.86
C TYR A 615 -2.59 -10.95 12.87
N VAL A 616 -1.34 -10.54 13.15
CA VAL A 616 -0.77 -9.25 12.76
C VAL A 616 0.22 -9.52 11.62
N ILE A 617 0.13 -8.80 10.52
CA ILE A 617 1.07 -8.93 9.40
C ILE A 617 1.69 -7.60 9.00
N LEU A 618 2.93 -7.67 8.50
CA LEU A 618 3.76 -6.55 8.09
C LEU A 618 4.37 -6.83 6.71
N ALA A 619 4.37 -5.81 5.86
CA ALA A 619 5.14 -5.79 4.62
C ALA A 619 6.08 -4.58 4.57
N THR A 620 7.22 -4.74 3.91
CA THR A 620 8.09 -3.63 3.50
C THR A 620 8.39 -3.69 2.01
N SER A 621 8.81 -2.57 1.42
CA SER A 621 9.24 -2.47 0.03
C SER A 621 10.32 -1.41 -0.15
N SER A 622 11.17 -1.56 -1.16
CA SER A 622 11.99 -0.47 -1.70
C SER A 622 11.20 0.45 -2.66
N SER A 623 9.91 0.17 -2.89
CA SER A 623 9.00 1.04 -3.63
C SER A 623 8.62 2.31 -2.85
N SER A 624 8.17 3.33 -3.59
CA SER A 624 7.57 4.56 -3.10
C SER A 624 6.35 4.33 -2.20
N VAL A 625 5.61 3.24 -2.45
CA VAL A 625 4.41 2.85 -1.71
C VAL A 625 4.44 1.36 -1.36
N CYS A 626 3.94 1.06 -0.16
CA CYS A 626 3.64 -0.28 0.31
C CYS A 626 2.37 -0.22 1.16
N GLY A 627 1.48 -1.18 0.95
CA GLY A 627 0.25 -1.44 1.68
C GLY A 627 0.10 -2.95 1.88
N VAL A 628 -0.52 -3.36 2.98
CA VAL A 628 -0.77 -4.76 3.28
C VAL A 628 -2.11 -4.88 3.98
N ASP A 629 -2.84 -5.95 3.70
CA ASP A 629 -4.04 -6.29 4.47
C ASP A 629 -4.17 -7.77 4.77
N VAL A 630 -4.92 -8.08 5.83
CA VAL A 630 -5.32 -9.44 6.22
C VAL A 630 -6.78 -9.42 6.64
N MET A 631 -7.55 -10.39 6.15
CA MET A 631 -8.96 -10.58 6.46
C MET A 631 -9.21 -12.00 6.95
N LYS A 632 -10.06 -12.15 7.97
CA LYS A 632 -10.47 -13.47 8.47
C LYS A 632 -11.77 -13.89 7.79
N ILE A 633 -11.75 -15.05 7.15
CA ILE A 633 -12.88 -15.65 6.45
C ILE A 633 -13.80 -16.27 7.50
N GLU A 634 -14.73 -15.47 8.03
CA GLU A 634 -15.76 -15.89 8.98
C GLU A 634 -17.14 -15.33 8.58
N TYR A 635 -18.22 -15.95 9.07
CA TYR A 635 -19.58 -15.43 8.82
C TYR A 635 -19.80 -14.12 9.59
N PRO A 636 -20.54 -13.15 9.03
CA PRO A 636 -20.88 -11.90 9.72
C PRO A 636 -21.59 -12.17 11.06
N LYS A 637 -21.11 -11.53 12.13
CA LYS A 637 -21.63 -11.68 13.51
C LYS A 637 -22.92 -10.87 13.77
N LEU A 638 -23.66 -10.54 12.71
CA LEU A 638 -24.88 -9.74 12.72
C LEU A 638 -26.12 -10.66 12.63
N GLN A 639 -27.28 -10.21 13.10
CA GLN A 639 -28.55 -10.94 12.98
C GLN A 639 -29.16 -10.80 11.57
N MET A 640 -28.43 -11.24 10.55
CA MET A 640 -28.82 -11.19 9.14
C MET A 640 -28.21 -12.35 8.36
N ASN A 641 -28.84 -12.74 7.26
CA ASN A 641 -28.29 -13.77 6.38
C ASN A 641 -27.27 -13.19 5.38
N LEU A 642 -26.49 -14.06 4.72
CA LEU A 642 -25.44 -13.61 3.79
C LEU A 642 -25.97 -12.82 2.60
N SER A 643 -27.19 -13.08 2.11
CA SER A 643 -27.78 -12.31 1.01
C SER A 643 -28.10 -10.87 1.45
N GLU A 644 -28.61 -10.70 2.67
CA GLU A 644 -28.82 -9.37 3.29
C GLU A 644 -27.49 -8.64 3.52
N TYR A 645 -26.47 -9.36 4.02
CA TYR A 645 -25.14 -8.80 4.22
C TYR A 645 -24.49 -8.34 2.91
N PHE A 646 -24.41 -9.21 1.89
CA PHE A 646 -23.83 -8.84 0.59
C PHE A 646 -24.63 -7.74 -0.11
N LYS A 647 -25.96 -7.70 0.06
CA LYS A 647 -26.79 -6.59 -0.45
C LYS A 647 -26.54 -5.26 0.29
N MET A 648 -26.26 -5.29 1.60
CA MET A 648 -25.83 -4.09 2.33
C MET A 648 -24.46 -3.62 1.86
N MET A 649 -23.55 -4.57 1.63
CA MET A 649 -22.16 -4.31 1.23
C MET A 649 -21.98 -4.09 -0.28
N SER A 650 -23.04 -4.16 -1.10
CA SER A 650 -22.92 -4.04 -2.55
C SER A 650 -22.37 -2.69 -3.05
N PRO A 651 -22.64 -1.53 -2.40
CA PRO A 651 -22.05 -0.24 -2.81
C PRO A 651 -20.53 -0.14 -2.64
N GLN A 652 -19.88 -1.15 -2.03
CA GLN A 652 -18.43 -1.21 -1.87
C GLN A 652 -17.72 -2.04 -2.97
N PHE A 653 -18.47 -2.61 -3.91
CA PHE A 653 -17.97 -3.41 -5.02
C PHE A 653 -18.32 -2.78 -6.36
N ALA A 654 -17.53 -3.06 -7.39
CA ALA A 654 -17.93 -2.78 -8.76
C ALA A 654 -19.04 -3.76 -9.19
N ASP A 655 -19.84 -3.39 -10.19
CA ASP A 655 -20.94 -4.24 -10.68
C ASP A 655 -20.41 -5.62 -11.16
N GLU A 656 -19.21 -5.67 -11.74
CA GLU A 656 -18.56 -6.92 -12.17
C GLU A 656 -18.14 -7.81 -10.99
N GLU A 657 -17.59 -7.22 -9.92
CA GLU A 657 -17.18 -7.96 -8.71
C GLU A 657 -18.42 -8.49 -7.98
N TYR A 658 -19.46 -7.66 -7.86
CA TYR A 658 -20.72 -8.06 -7.23
C TYR A 658 -21.46 -9.11 -8.07
N ALA A 659 -21.39 -9.03 -9.40
CA ALA A 659 -21.89 -10.09 -10.28
C ALA A 659 -21.09 -11.39 -10.13
N ALA A 660 -19.76 -11.33 -10.04
CA ALA A 660 -18.90 -12.50 -9.83
C ALA A 660 -19.16 -13.16 -8.47
N LEU A 661 -19.37 -12.37 -7.41
CA LEU A 661 -19.76 -12.84 -6.08
C LEU A 661 -21.13 -13.55 -6.10
N ASN A 662 -22.13 -12.98 -6.78
CA ASN A 662 -23.46 -13.59 -6.88
C ASN A 662 -23.49 -14.88 -7.73
N GLN A 663 -22.50 -15.12 -8.60
CA GLN A 663 -22.37 -16.35 -9.39
C GLN A 663 -21.80 -17.55 -8.61
N GLN A 664 -21.21 -17.34 -7.43
CA GLN A 664 -20.64 -18.42 -6.62
C GLN A 664 -21.74 -19.33 -6.04
N ARG A 665 -21.49 -20.64 -5.99
CA ARG A 665 -22.52 -21.67 -5.73
C ARG A 665 -22.80 -21.85 -4.24
N THR A 666 -21.76 -21.74 -3.42
CA THR A 666 -21.79 -21.96 -1.98
C THR A 666 -21.45 -20.68 -1.24
N ASP A 667 -21.95 -20.60 0.00
CA ASP A 667 -21.66 -19.46 0.88
C ASP A 667 -20.17 -19.38 1.28
N SER A 668 -19.44 -20.50 1.23
CA SER A 668 -17.98 -20.52 1.44
C SER A 668 -17.24 -19.84 0.30
N GLU A 669 -17.55 -20.17 -0.96
CA GLU A 669 -16.96 -19.53 -2.14
C GLU A 669 -17.28 -18.02 -2.19
N LYS A 670 -18.50 -17.64 -1.77
CA LYS A 670 -18.90 -16.22 -1.65
C LYS A 670 -18.08 -15.47 -0.61
N LEU A 671 -17.89 -16.05 0.58
CA LEU A 671 -17.13 -15.42 1.66
C LEU A 671 -15.63 -15.34 1.31
N GLU A 672 -15.05 -16.38 0.71
CA GLU A 672 -13.66 -16.37 0.25
C GLU A 672 -13.43 -15.26 -0.78
N LEU A 673 -14.29 -15.17 -1.81
CA LEU A 673 -14.19 -14.15 -2.85
C LEU A 673 -14.48 -12.73 -2.32
N PHE A 674 -15.44 -12.57 -1.40
CA PHE A 674 -15.73 -11.31 -0.71
C PHE A 674 -14.50 -10.78 0.05
N TYR A 675 -13.92 -11.61 0.92
CA TYR A 675 -12.78 -11.20 1.73
C TYR A 675 -11.51 -11.02 0.89
N ARG A 676 -11.37 -11.73 -0.22
CA ARG A 676 -10.32 -11.50 -1.20
C ARG A 676 -10.42 -10.12 -1.85
N TYR A 677 -11.56 -9.76 -2.43
CA TYR A 677 -11.78 -8.41 -2.97
C TYR A 677 -11.60 -7.33 -1.91
N TRP A 678 -12.08 -7.56 -0.68
CA TRP A 678 -11.90 -6.61 0.42
C TRP A 678 -10.42 -6.40 0.77
N CYS A 679 -9.65 -7.48 0.87
CA CYS A 679 -8.21 -7.46 1.17
C CYS A 679 -7.38 -6.81 0.03
N LEU A 680 -7.77 -7.02 -1.23
CA LEU A 680 -7.23 -6.31 -2.39
C LEU A 680 -7.49 -4.79 -2.29
N LYS A 681 -8.73 -4.37 -2.03
CA LYS A 681 -9.09 -2.94 -1.87
C LYS A 681 -8.35 -2.30 -0.70
N GLU A 682 -8.40 -2.92 0.49
CA GLU A 682 -7.70 -2.41 1.67
C GLU A 682 -6.19 -2.33 1.49
N SER A 683 -5.54 -3.35 0.91
CA SER A 683 -4.09 -3.29 0.65
C SER A 683 -3.71 -2.17 -0.32
N TYR A 684 -4.49 -1.94 -1.38
CA TYR A 684 -4.33 -0.81 -2.30
C TYR A 684 -4.49 0.53 -1.59
N LEU A 685 -5.61 0.74 -0.89
CA LEU A 685 -5.91 1.98 -0.17
C LEU A 685 -4.87 2.29 0.91
N LYS A 686 -4.35 1.25 1.57
CA LYS A 686 -3.24 1.35 2.53
C LYS A 686 -1.91 1.65 1.83
N ALA A 687 -1.68 1.22 0.60
CA ALA A 687 -0.49 1.56 -0.18
C ALA A 687 -0.46 3.05 -0.54
N VAL A 688 -1.48 3.51 -1.27
CA VAL A 688 -1.60 4.91 -1.75
C VAL A 688 -1.95 5.91 -0.63
N GLY A 689 -2.56 5.45 0.46
CA GLY A 689 -2.78 6.23 1.68
C GLY A 689 -4.07 7.05 1.72
N PHE A 690 -5.02 6.84 0.81
CA PHE A 690 -6.31 7.57 0.76
C PHE A 690 -7.26 7.22 1.91
N GLY A 691 -7.19 5.99 2.44
CA GLY A 691 -8.14 5.49 3.44
C GLY A 691 -9.57 5.39 2.90
N ILE A 692 -10.56 5.47 3.79
CA ILE A 692 -12.01 5.28 3.51
C ILE A 692 -12.63 6.46 2.71
N ARG A 693 -11.82 7.28 2.04
CA ARG A 693 -12.25 8.47 1.29
C ARG A 693 -12.31 8.25 -0.23
N CYS A 694 -12.17 7.00 -0.67
CA CYS A 694 -12.36 6.57 -2.05
C CYS A 694 -13.72 5.89 -2.20
N ASP A 695 -14.42 6.17 -3.30
CA ASP A 695 -15.56 5.36 -3.73
C ASP A 695 -15.05 3.98 -4.17
N LEU A 696 -15.40 2.95 -3.41
CA LEU A 696 -14.89 1.59 -3.62
C LEU A 696 -15.51 0.91 -4.85
N SER A 697 -16.66 1.38 -5.33
CA SER A 697 -17.29 0.85 -6.55
C SER A 697 -16.49 1.17 -7.82
N GLN A 698 -15.66 2.21 -7.78
CA GLN A 698 -14.80 2.64 -8.90
C GLN A 698 -13.49 1.83 -9.00
N ILE A 699 -13.20 1.00 -8.00
CA ILE A 699 -12.07 0.06 -7.95
C ILE A 699 -12.60 -1.34 -8.27
N HIS A 700 -12.07 -2.00 -9.30
CA HIS A 700 -12.27 -3.44 -9.51
C HIS A 700 -10.95 -4.18 -9.77
N PHE A 701 -10.94 -5.49 -9.52
CA PHE A 701 -9.78 -6.34 -9.75
C PHE A 701 -10.02 -7.43 -10.81
N ILE A 702 -9.09 -7.55 -11.75
CA ILE A 702 -9.04 -8.63 -12.76
C ILE A 702 -7.95 -9.62 -12.35
N PHE A 703 -8.30 -10.90 -12.26
CA PHE A 703 -7.37 -11.99 -11.93
C PHE A 703 -7.71 -13.29 -12.67
N ASN A 704 -6.72 -14.17 -12.88
CA ASN A 704 -6.86 -15.35 -13.73
C ASN A 704 -7.59 -16.52 -13.06
N SER A 705 -7.52 -16.63 -11.72
CA SER A 705 -8.27 -17.58 -10.91
C SER A 705 -9.18 -16.84 -9.94
N LEU A 706 -10.42 -17.33 -9.72
CA LEU A 706 -11.31 -16.84 -8.65
C LEU A 706 -10.84 -17.30 -7.25
N VAL A 707 -10.15 -18.43 -7.17
CA VAL A 707 -9.73 -19.10 -5.93
C VAL A 707 -8.21 -18.96 -5.75
N VAL A 708 -7.75 -18.75 -4.51
CA VAL A 708 -6.32 -18.73 -4.14
C VAL A 708 -6.05 -19.86 -3.13
N PRO A 709 -5.61 -21.05 -3.56
CA PRO A 709 -5.42 -22.19 -2.67
C PRO A 709 -4.41 -21.90 -1.55
N VAL A 710 -4.65 -22.46 -0.36
CA VAL A 710 -3.76 -22.28 0.80
C VAL A 710 -2.35 -22.79 0.49
N GLY A 711 -1.34 -21.93 0.70
CA GLY A 711 0.05 -22.20 0.34
C GLY A 711 0.42 -21.93 -1.13
N GLN A 712 -0.52 -21.47 -1.96
CA GLN A 712 -0.26 -20.87 -3.27
C GLN A 712 -0.29 -19.34 -3.20
N PHE A 713 0.11 -18.71 -4.30
CA PHE A 713 0.23 -17.26 -4.44
C PHE A 713 -0.35 -16.83 -5.79
N GLU A 714 -1.06 -15.70 -5.81
CA GLU A 714 -1.50 -15.03 -7.04
C GLU A 714 -0.80 -13.66 -7.12
N ILE A 715 -0.28 -13.34 -8.31
CA ILE A 715 0.47 -12.11 -8.63
C ILE A 715 0.12 -11.52 -10.00
N SER A 716 -0.78 -12.16 -10.75
CA SER A 716 -1.26 -11.66 -12.03
C SER A 716 -2.38 -10.61 -11.89
N THR A 717 -2.90 -10.44 -10.68
CA THR A 717 -4.01 -9.55 -10.34
C THR A 717 -3.75 -8.10 -10.72
N LYS A 718 -4.66 -7.52 -11.50
CA LYS A 718 -4.62 -6.15 -12.00
C LYS A 718 -5.68 -5.29 -11.34
N LEU A 719 -5.27 -4.09 -10.93
CA LEU A 719 -6.16 -3.01 -10.55
C LEU A 719 -6.74 -2.38 -11.83
N VAL A 720 -8.05 -2.23 -11.85
CA VAL A 720 -8.76 -1.29 -12.74
C VAL A 720 -9.40 -0.22 -11.86
N PHE A 721 -9.14 1.04 -12.20
CA PHE A 721 -9.73 2.19 -11.52
C PHE A 721 -10.35 3.14 -12.55
N GLU A 722 -11.64 3.45 -12.39
CA GLU A 722 -12.39 4.32 -13.30
C GLU A 722 -12.17 3.98 -14.81
N GLU A 723 -12.41 2.72 -15.17
CA GLU A 723 -12.20 2.10 -16.50
C GLU A 723 -10.73 2.01 -16.99
N THR A 724 -9.75 2.44 -16.18
CA THR A 724 -8.33 2.44 -16.55
C THR A 724 -7.57 1.31 -15.84
N GLN A 725 -6.87 0.45 -16.59
CA GLN A 725 -5.98 -0.57 -16.00
C GLN A 725 -4.68 0.09 -15.50
N HIS A 726 -4.32 -0.23 -14.25
CA HIS A 726 -3.14 0.31 -13.56
C HIS A 726 -2.07 -0.78 -13.38
N ASP A 727 -1.29 -1.00 -14.43
CA ASP A 727 -0.21 -2.00 -14.48
C ASP A 727 0.99 -1.68 -13.58
N GLU A 728 1.10 -0.44 -13.07
CA GLU A 728 2.17 -0.03 -12.17
C GLU A 728 2.06 -0.62 -10.76
N PHE A 729 0.87 -1.06 -10.34
CA PHE A 729 0.65 -1.70 -9.05
C PHE A 729 0.77 -3.23 -9.15
N VAL A 730 1.61 -3.79 -8.28
CA VAL A 730 1.77 -5.23 -8.09
C VAL A 730 1.04 -5.65 -6.83
N PHE A 731 0.28 -6.72 -6.96
CA PHE A 731 -0.45 -7.37 -5.86
C PHE A 731 0.19 -8.73 -5.59
N GLU A 732 0.42 -9.06 -4.32
CA GLU A 732 0.84 -10.38 -3.86
C GLU A 732 -0.26 -10.94 -2.95
N GLU A 733 -1.05 -11.87 -3.45
CA GLU A 733 -2.16 -12.51 -2.72
C GLU A 733 -1.77 -13.90 -2.22
N CYS A 734 -2.17 -14.25 -1.00
CA CYS A 734 -2.03 -15.59 -0.44
C CYS A 734 -3.01 -15.85 0.70
N HIS A 735 -3.22 -17.11 1.06
CA HIS A 735 -3.85 -17.48 2.34
C HIS A 735 -2.77 -17.92 3.34
N LEU A 736 -2.76 -17.29 4.53
CA LEU A 736 -1.82 -17.60 5.62
C LEU A 736 -2.14 -18.95 6.28
N ASP A 737 -3.43 -19.22 6.41
CA ASP A 737 -4.05 -20.50 6.77
C ASP A 737 -5.45 -20.55 6.10
N PRO A 738 -6.23 -21.66 6.21
CA PRO A 738 -7.55 -21.77 5.57
C PRO A 738 -8.62 -20.74 5.97
N TYR A 739 -8.33 -19.85 6.93
CA TYR A 739 -9.25 -18.86 7.46
C TYR A 739 -8.74 -17.42 7.32
N HIS A 740 -7.55 -17.19 6.75
CA HIS A 740 -6.94 -15.85 6.70
C HIS A 740 -6.36 -15.53 5.31
N ALA A 741 -7.08 -14.71 4.54
CA ALA A 741 -6.60 -14.15 3.29
C ALA A 741 -5.73 -12.92 3.55
N ALA A 742 -4.60 -12.80 2.85
CA ALA A 742 -3.66 -11.69 2.97
C ALA A 742 -3.21 -11.19 1.60
N CYS A 743 -3.08 -9.87 1.45
CA CYS A 743 -2.67 -9.22 0.22
C CYS A 743 -1.64 -8.12 0.50
N VAL A 744 -0.61 -8.00 -0.35
CA VAL A 744 0.35 -6.88 -0.34
C VAL A 744 0.23 -6.10 -1.64
N CYS A 745 0.12 -4.78 -1.55
CA CYS A 745 0.16 -3.87 -2.68
C CYS A 745 1.43 -3.01 -2.63
N TYR A 746 2.15 -2.90 -3.74
CA TYR A 746 3.24 -1.94 -3.93
C TYR A 746 3.36 -1.56 -5.40
N LYS A 747 4.15 -0.53 -5.71
CA LYS A 747 4.30 -0.01 -7.07
C LYS A 747 5.65 -0.43 -7.66
N ASP A 748 5.71 -0.81 -8.93
CA ASP A 748 6.93 -1.28 -9.61
C ASP A 748 7.89 -0.13 -10.01
N ASP A 749 8.09 0.81 -9.08
CA ASP A 749 8.84 2.06 -9.21
C ASP A 749 10.35 1.85 -9.16
N LEU A 750 10.91 1.16 -10.16
CA LEU A 750 12.37 0.95 -10.30
C LEU A 750 13.00 0.41 -9.00
N LEU A 751 12.56 -0.78 -8.57
CA LEU A 751 13.14 -1.50 -7.43
C LEU A 751 14.68 -1.45 -7.46
N GLU A 752 15.30 -1.08 -6.35
CA GLU A 752 16.76 -1.06 -6.23
C GLU A 752 17.38 -2.42 -6.58
N ALA A 753 18.64 -2.43 -7.03
CA ALA A 753 19.34 -3.63 -7.49
C ALA A 753 19.39 -4.78 -6.46
N GLU A 754 19.35 -4.50 -5.15
CA GLU A 754 19.28 -5.56 -4.12
C GLU A 754 17.87 -6.17 -3.98
N CYS A 755 16.88 -5.63 -4.67
CA CYS A 755 15.45 -5.98 -4.60
C CYS A 755 14.89 -6.48 -5.95
N GLU A 756 15.52 -6.15 -7.09
CA GLU A 756 15.12 -6.59 -8.45
C GLU A 756 14.87 -8.10 -8.57
N GLN A 757 15.58 -8.92 -7.79
CA GLN A 757 15.42 -10.39 -7.77
C GLN A 757 14.00 -10.87 -7.39
N HIS A 758 13.17 -9.99 -6.82
CA HIS A 758 11.76 -10.23 -6.46
C HIS A 758 10.76 -9.63 -7.45
N ARG A 759 11.21 -8.90 -8.48
CA ARG A 759 10.33 -8.29 -9.48
C ARG A 759 9.58 -9.39 -10.24
N GLY A 760 8.25 -9.37 -10.18
CA GLY A 760 7.40 -10.43 -10.75
C GLY A 760 7.52 -11.80 -10.06
N LYS A 761 7.99 -11.87 -8.80
CA LYS A 761 8.00 -13.08 -7.97
C LYS A 761 7.35 -12.80 -6.62
N CYS A 762 6.40 -13.63 -6.19
CA CYS A 762 5.81 -13.46 -4.87
C CYS A 762 6.82 -13.67 -3.74
N ILE A 763 6.70 -12.89 -2.67
CA ILE A 763 7.45 -13.08 -1.43
C ILE A 763 6.52 -13.78 -0.41
N PRO A 764 6.86 -14.97 0.11
CA PRO A 764 5.99 -15.65 1.06
C PRO A 764 6.04 -15.00 2.45
N PHE A 765 4.89 -14.90 3.12
CA PHE A 765 4.84 -14.46 4.52
C PHE A 765 5.58 -15.45 5.44
N GLN A 766 6.57 -14.94 6.16
CA GLN A 766 7.32 -15.71 7.15
C GLN A 766 6.68 -15.54 8.53
N LEU A 767 6.34 -16.64 9.20
CA LEU A 767 5.87 -16.62 10.58
C LEU A 767 7.04 -16.25 11.51
N VAL A 768 6.95 -15.13 12.21
CA VAL A 768 7.95 -14.66 13.18
C VAL A 768 7.52 -14.95 14.63
N THR A 769 8.48 -15.01 15.53
CA THR A 769 8.24 -15.10 16.99
C THR A 769 8.54 -13.78 17.68
N MET A 770 7.95 -13.55 18.86
CA MET A 770 8.21 -12.31 19.61
C MET A 770 9.67 -12.24 20.10
N ASP A 771 10.32 -13.39 20.37
CA ASP A 771 11.75 -13.45 20.67
C ASP A 771 12.63 -12.93 19.52
N PHE A 772 12.30 -13.29 18.27
CA PHE A 772 13.00 -12.76 17.10
C PHE A 772 12.78 -11.25 16.95
N VAL A 773 11.56 -10.77 17.16
CA VAL A 773 11.22 -9.34 17.12
C VAL A 773 11.94 -8.55 18.22
N LEU A 774 12.04 -9.11 19.43
CA LEU A 774 12.69 -8.49 20.60
C LEU A 774 14.21 -8.75 20.71
N GLN A 775 14.80 -9.54 19.81
CA GLN A 775 16.20 -9.98 19.90
C GLN A 775 17.20 -8.82 20.06
N ASP A 776 16.95 -7.72 19.35
CA ASP A 776 17.82 -6.54 19.29
C ASP A 776 17.10 -5.29 19.86
N ALA A 777 16.01 -5.49 20.60
CA ALA A 777 15.15 -4.43 21.12
C ALA A 777 15.68 -3.86 22.45
N VAL A 778 15.88 -2.55 22.50
CA VAL A 778 16.34 -1.82 23.70
C VAL A 778 15.21 -0.99 24.32
N PRO A 779 15.19 -0.83 25.66
CA PRO A 779 14.27 0.10 26.32
C PRO A 779 14.52 1.55 25.88
N LEU A 780 13.47 2.23 25.41
CA LEU A 780 13.50 3.63 25.00
C LEU A 780 13.21 4.60 26.16
N HIS A 781 12.66 4.09 27.26
CA HIS A 781 12.35 4.87 28.45
C HIS A 781 12.53 4.08 29.75
N HIS A 782 12.71 4.84 30.84
CA HIS A 782 13.07 4.34 32.16
C HIS A 782 11.91 4.32 33.16
N GLU A 783 10.69 4.69 32.75
CA GLU A 783 9.51 4.64 33.62
C GLU A 783 9.29 3.22 34.17
N GLU A 784 9.42 3.07 35.49
CA GLU A 784 9.18 1.80 36.20
C GLU A 784 7.68 1.53 36.36
N ALA A 785 6.87 2.59 36.42
CA ALA A 785 5.44 2.56 36.69
C ALA A 785 4.59 2.77 35.42
N ILE A 786 4.89 2.05 34.34
CA ILE A 786 3.97 1.92 33.21
C ILE A 786 2.94 0.85 33.60
N PRO A 787 1.68 1.21 33.93
CA PRO A 787 0.66 0.20 34.20
C PRO A 787 0.47 -0.66 32.94
N VAL A 788 0.62 -1.97 33.09
CA VAL A 788 0.15 -2.94 32.09
C VAL A 788 -1.34 -2.62 31.84
N PRO A 789 -1.79 -2.50 30.58
CA PRO A 789 -3.19 -2.24 30.27
C PRO A 789 -4.10 -3.19 31.05
N GLY A 790 -5.17 -2.65 31.63
CA GLY A 790 -6.12 -3.45 32.40
C GLY A 790 -6.76 -4.49 31.49
N LEU A 791 -6.30 -5.73 31.58
CA LEU A 791 -6.75 -6.82 30.71
C LEU A 791 -8.19 -7.22 31.07
N CYS A 792 -9.14 -6.50 30.49
CA CYS A 792 -10.49 -7.01 30.31
C CYS A 792 -10.38 -8.35 29.60
N LYS A 793 -10.69 -9.45 30.33
CA LYS A 793 -10.85 -10.76 29.69
C LYS A 793 -11.83 -10.61 28.53
N ALA A 794 -11.57 -11.30 27.44
CA ALA A 794 -12.53 -11.45 26.36
C ALA A 794 -13.88 -11.87 26.95
N VAL A 795 -14.84 -10.94 26.96
CA VAL A 795 -16.21 -11.22 27.40
C VAL A 795 -16.76 -12.21 26.37
N PRO A 796 -17.16 -13.43 26.77
CA PRO A 796 -17.75 -14.35 25.82
C PRO A 796 -18.98 -13.67 25.22
N ILE A 797 -19.03 -13.54 23.90
CA ILE A 797 -20.27 -13.16 23.22
C ILE A 797 -21.18 -14.38 23.25
N SER A 798 -21.74 -14.67 24.43
CA SER A 798 -23.07 -15.25 24.52
C SER A 798 -23.98 -14.43 23.61
N PRO A 799 -24.84 -15.06 22.78
CA PRO A 799 -25.58 -14.36 21.73
C PRO A 799 -26.23 -13.10 22.31
N LEU A 800 -25.77 -11.94 21.84
CA LEU A 800 -26.16 -10.64 22.39
C LEU A 800 -27.61 -10.41 22.01
N ASP A 801 -28.50 -10.71 22.96
CA ASP A 801 -29.93 -10.71 22.74
C ASP A 801 -30.41 -9.26 22.62
N PHE A 802 -30.50 -8.80 21.37
CA PHE A 802 -30.92 -7.45 21.00
C PHE A 802 -32.29 -7.04 21.57
N SER A 803 -33.11 -8.01 22.02
CA SER A 803 -34.37 -7.73 22.72
C SER A 803 -34.19 -6.89 23.99
N TYR A 804 -33.08 -7.04 24.73
CA TYR A 804 -32.88 -6.31 25.99
C TYR A 804 -32.65 -4.80 25.78
N TYR A 805 -32.18 -4.39 24.59
CA TYR A 805 -32.02 -2.98 24.21
C TYR A 805 -33.28 -2.35 23.61
N LEU A 806 -34.32 -3.16 23.31
CA LEU A 806 -35.58 -2.70 22.70
C LEU A 806 -36.73 -2.52 23.71
N PHE A 807 -36.59 -3.01 24.95
CA PHE A 807 -37.67 -3.03 25.95
C PHE A 807 -37.62 -1.94 27.04
N ASN A 808 -36.73 -0.95 26.91
CA ASN A 808 -36.69 0.22 27.80
C ASN A 808 -36.45 1.53 27.03
N ARG A 809 -37.45 1.92 26.23
CA ARG A 809 -37.70 3.30 25.77
C ARG A 809 -39.20 3.55 25.65
#